data_AF-A0A7C4IBP5-F1
#
_entry.id   AF-A0A7C4IBP5-F1
#
_cell.length_a   1.000
_cell.length_b   1.000
_cell.length_c   1.000
_cell.angle_alpha   90.00
_cell.angle_beta   90.00
_cell.angle_gamma   90.00
#
_symmetry.space_group_name_H-M   'P 1'
#
loop_
_entity.id
_entity.type
_entity.pdbx_description
1 polymer ?
#
loop_
_entity_poly.entity_id
_entity_poly.type
_entity_poly.pdbx_seq_one_letter_code
_entity_poly.pdbx_strand_id
1 'polypeptide(L)'
;MQAPHHRAQRAIELERRVAAANYDPLPVVLSRGRGEWLTDIDGKRYLDFMSAYSAVSHGHAHPRLVRALTEQAQRVAVTSRAYHSDTLGPFLERLTRLAGLDRALPANGGAESVETAIKAARRWGYRVKGIARDQANIVVARGNFHGRTTTIVGFSTEPAYRADFGPFAPGFRHFDFGDIDSLAAAIDEDTCAVLIEPIQGEAGIVVPPDGFLRAVRKLCDERRVLLILDEIQSGLGRTGRWFAFQHEGIQPDCVILGKALGGGLLPVSCFVATDDVMRVFEPGSHGSTFGGNPLAAAVGLEALRVIEEEGLVARSAALGAHLLARLRAIDSALVVDVRGRGLWAGVELDPHRVSARRVVERLAERGVLSKETHETVIRFAPPLTISREALDWGLDIFAETLREFEPAPPPRERDMTELPGIATRRRTEVHDVPRRSSSEPRAHLMMCAPDYFEVSYRINPWMDPAQWSASAERLAHDARRGWQQLKSTYERLGARVDVQPPQPGLPDMVFTANAALVLDRKALLARFLCAERRGEEAHDRAFFQALRARGAIDEIVETPQGLVFEGAGDAIWDATRGVLWTGYGQRSSYEMQYALAETYAVPTVALELVDPRFYHLDTCFCVLSGGEVMVYRPAFAAKSLGLIEELVGRDKLIVVGDADAHHLAVNSVCLGRDVVLCHASDALRGALAERGYRPHVVALDSFNRAGGAAYCLTLRLDVQTRPGSRRSIPFVEDDFAEFRAAA
;
A
#
# COMPACT_ATOMS: atom_id res chain seq x y z
N MET A 1 -5.07 -23.89 -27.97
CA MET A 1 -4.12 -23.07 -27.19
C MET A 1 -4.93 -22.10 -26.36
N GLN A 2 -4.90 -22.20 -25.02
CA GLN A 2 -5.59 -21.22 -24.16
C GLN A 2 -4.81 -19.90 -24.17
N ALA A 3 -5.52 -18.76 -24.14
CA ALA A 3 -4.91 -17.43 -24.18
C ALA A 3 -3.92 -17.23 -23.01
N PRO A 4 -2.82 -16.48 -23.21
CA PRO A 4 -1.74 -16.31 -22.23
C PRO A 4 -2.24 -15.83 -20.85
N HIS A 5 -3.09 -14.80 -20.79
CA HIS A 5 -3.55 -14.18 -19.53
C HIS A 5 -4.26 -15.14 -18.55
N HIS A 6 -4.77 -16.28 -19.04
CA HIS A 6 -5.49 -17.22 -18.20
C HIS A 6 -4.56 -18.07 -17.31
N ARG A 7 -3.24 -18.16 -17.56
CA ARG A 7 -2.34 -19.00 -16.74
C ARG A 7 -1.89 -18.29 -15.47
N ALA A 8 -1.38 -17.06 -15.56
CA ALA A 8 -0.89 -16.32 -14.38
C ALA A 8 -2.00 -16.12 -13.35
N GLN A 9 -3.18 -15.72 -13.81
CA GLN A 9 -4.35 -15.51 -12.94
C GLN A 9 -4.75 -16.79 -12.19
N ARG A 10 -4.82 -17.95 -12.87
CA ARG A 10 -5.10 -19.24 -12.22
C ARG A 10 -4.06 -19.62 -11.16
N ALA A 11 -2.78 -19.33 -11.41
CA ALA A 11 -1.73 -19.61 -10.44
C ALA A 11 -1.85 -18.72 -9.20
N ILE A 12 -2.16 -17.44 -9.38
CA ILE A 12 -2.41 -16.48 -8.29
C ILE A 12 -3.65 -16.90 -7.48
N GLU A 13 -4.74 -17.28 -8.13
CA GLU A 13 -5.97 -17.74 -7.45
C GLU A 13 -5.74 -19.02 -6.65
N LEU A 14 -4.98 -19.97 -7.20
CA LEU A 14 -4.59 -21.17 -6.48
C LEU A 14 -3.78 -20.82 -5.23
N GLU A 15 -2.77 -19.97 -5.35
CA GLU A 15 -1.95 -19.51 -4.23
C GLU A 15 -2.81 -18.80 -3.17
N ARG A 16 -3.64 -17.83 -3.56
CA ARG A 16 -4.57 -17.12 -2.65
C ARG A 16 -5.49 -18.07 -1.88
N ARG A 17 -5.91 -19.18 -2.49
CA ARG A 17 -6.79 -20.17 -1.86
C ARG A 17 -6.07 -21.02 -0.81
N VAL A 18 -4.79 -21.32 -0.99
CA VAL A 18 -4.07 -22.32 -0.17
C VAL A 18 -2.98 -21.74 0.71
N ALA A 19 -2.46 -20.55 0.39
CA ALA A 19 -1.42 -19.88 1.13
C ALA A 19 -2.01 -18.91 2.17
N ALA A 20 -1.23 -18.63 3.21
CA ALA A 20 -1.55 -17.55 4.14
C ALA A 20 -1.42 -16.19 3.42
N ALA A 21 -2.36 -15.27 3.69
CA ALA A 21 -2.41 -13.95 3.08
C ALA A 21 -1.47 -12.93 3.77
N ASN A 22 -0.23 -13.34 4.07
CA ASN A 22 0.75 -12.52 4.80
C ASN A 22 1.75 -11.77 3.90
N TYR A 23 1.54 -11.79 2.58
CA TYR A 23 2.29 -11.03 1.58
C TYR A 23 1.32 -10.34 0.61
N ASP A 24 1.77 -9.22 0.05
CA ASP A 24 1.13 -8.54 -1.09
C ASP A 24 2.08 -8.50 -2.31
N PRO A 25 2.16 -9.62 -3.08
CA PRO A 25 3.02 -9.70 -4.26
C PRO A 25 2.53 -8.78 -5.38
N LEU A 26 3.43 -8.41 -6.29
CA LEU A 26 3.01 -7.92 -7.61
C LEU A 26 2.34 -9.07 -8.38
N PRO A 27 1.37 -8.81 -9.27
CA PRO A 27 0.64 -9.84 -10.02
C PRO A 27 1.49 -10.45 -11.16
N VAL A 28 2.68 -10.96 -10.83
CA VAL A 28 3.66 -11.53 -11.75
C VAL A 28 4.06 -12.92 -11.25
N VAL A 29 3.80 -13.95 -12.07
CA VAL A 29 4.07 -15.35 -11.70
C VAL A 29 5.32 -15.85 -12.42
N LEU A 30 6.45 -15.77 -11.72
CA LEU A 30 7.77 -16.10 -12.26
C LEU A 30 7.98 -17.61 -12.44
N SER A 31 8.60 -18.00 -13.55
CA SER A 31 8.84 -19.41 -13.89
C SER A 31 10.30 -19.74 -14.18
N ARG A 32 11.08 -18.77 -14.66
CA ARG A 32 12.50 -18.94 -15.00
C ARG A 32 13.28 -17.68 -14.63
N GLY A 33 14.54 -17.87 -14.24
CA GLY A 33 15.49 -16.78 -14.04
C GLY A 33 16.85 -17.13 -14.62
N ARG A 34 17.53 -16.14 -15.21
CA ARG A 34 18.91 -16.26 -15.68
C ARG A 34 19.60 -14.90 -15.64
N GLY A 35 20.70 -14.80 -14.88
CA GLY A 35 21.43 -13.54 -14.73
C GLY A 35 20.54 -12.47 -14.10
N GLU A 36 20.46 -11.29 -14.70
CA GLU A 36 19.58 -10.20 -14.27
C GLU A 36 18.12 -10.31 -14.77
N TRP A 37 17.78 -11.35 -15.55
CA TRP A 37 16.46 -11.49 -16.17
C TRP A 37 15.61 -12.58 -15.54
N LEU A 38 14.32 -12.28 -15.44
CA LEU A 38 13.25 -13.19 -15.03
C LEU A 38 12.25 -13.36 -16.17
N THR A 39 11.57 -14.50 -16.21
CA THR A 39 10.49 -14.78 -17.18
C THR A 39 9.31 -15.37 -16.44
N ASP A 40 8.12 -14.82 -16.66
CA ASP A 40 6.89 -15.34 -16.08
C ASP A 40 6.38 -16.60 -16.81
N ILE A 41 5.29 -17.17 -16.34
CA ILE A 41 4.67 -18.37 -16.95
C ILE A 41 3.99 -18.08 -18.30
N ASP A 42 3.79 -16.81 -18.63
CA ASP A 42 3.19 -16.34 -19.89
C ASP A 42 4.25 -15.95 -20.93
N GLY A 43 5.53 -16.01 -20.55
CA GLY A 43 6.68 -15.79 -21.41
C GLY A 43 7.19 -14.34 -21.44
N LYS A 44 6.59 -13.42 -20.68
CA LYS A 44 7.09 -12.04 -20.58
C LYS A 44 8.37 -12.02 -19.76
N ARG A 45 9.34 -11.24 -20.25
CA ARG A 45 10.65 -11.07 -19.61
C ARG A 45 10.68 -9.79 -18.79
N TYR A 46 11.35 -9.88 -17.65
CA TYR A 46 11.50 -8.77 -16.71
C TYR A 46 12.96 -8.61 -16.30
N LEU A 47 13.44 -7.37 -16.23
CA LEU A 47 14.69 -7.05 -15.56
C LEU A 47 14.47 -7.01 -14.05
N ASP A 48 15.32 -7.70 -13.29
CA ASP A 48 15.21 -7.78 -11.84
C ASP A 48 16.03 -6.68 -11.15
N PHE A 49 15.33 -5.69 -10.59
CA PHE A 49 15.91 -4.66 -9.72
C PHE A 49 15.72 -4.93 -8.23
N MET A 50 15.27 -6.12 -7.82
CA MET A 50 15.16 -6.51 -6.40
C MET A 50 16.16 -7.57 -5.96
N SER A 51 16.52 -8.50 -6.85
CA SER A 51 17.35 -9.68 -6.56
C SER A 51 16.92 -10.42 -5.29
N ALA A 52 15.61 -10.56 -5.10
CA ALA A 52 14.98 -11.07 -3.87
C ALA A 52 15.58 -10.41 -2.60
N TYR A 53 15.53 -9.08 -2.54
CA TYR A 53 16.03 -8.27 -1.43
C TYR A 53 17.54 -8.46 -1.17
N SER A 54 18.35 -8.57 -2.24
CA SER A 54 19.80 -8.87 -2.25
C SER A 54 20.21 -10.33 -2.07
N ALA A 55 19.27 -11.29 -1.99
CA ALA A 55 19.61 -12.72 -1.90
C ALA A 55 20.19 -13.31 -3.19
N VAL A 56 19.86 -12.75 -4.36
CA VAL A 56 20.32 -13.20 -5.68
C VAL A 56 21.40 -12.26 -6.22
N SER A 57 22.38 -11.92 -5.38
CA SER A 57 23.47 -10.99 -5.75
C SER A 57 24.33 -11.51 -6.91
N HIS A 58 24.40 -12.83 -7.10
CA HIS A 58 25.15 -13.48 -8.18
C HIS A 58 24.40 -13.50 -9.52
N GLY A 59 23.12 -13.14 -9.52
CA GLY A 59 22.20 -13.36 -10.65
C GLY A 59 21.55 -14.73 -10.61
N HIS A 60 20.38 -14.83 -11.24
CA HIS A 60 19.54 -16.02 -11.22
C HIS A 60 20.22 -17.21 -11.91
N ALA A 61 20.10 -18.38 -11.29
CA ALA A 61 20.60 -19.65 -11.81
C ALA A 61 22.08 -19.59 -12.25
N HIS A 62 22.93 -18.94 -11.46
CA HIS A 62 24.36 -18.81 -11.77
C HIS A 62 25.00 -20.20 -12.01
N PRO A 63 25.63 -20.46 -13.19
CA PRO A 63 26.02 -21.82 -13.58
C PRO A 63 26.96 -22.51 -12.59
N ARG A 64 27.90 -21.75 -11.99
CA ARG A 64 28.82 -22.28 -10.98
C ARG A 64 28.11 -22.72 -9.70
N LEU A 65 27.11 -21.95 -9.26
CA LEU A 65 26.36 -22.23 -8.04
C LEU A 65 25.41 -23.42 -8.24
N VAL A 66 24.73 -23.48 -9.39
CA VAL A 66 23.87 -24.63 -9.75
C VAL A 66 24.70 -25.92 -9.85
N ARG A 67 25.91 -25.84 -10.43
CA ARG A 67 26.85 -26.97 -10.45
C ARG A 67 27.25 -27.41 -9.04
N ALA A 68 27.72 -26.49 -8.20
CA ALA A 68 28.10 -26.81 -6.81
C ALA A 68 26.96 -27.43 -6.01
N LEU A 69 25.73 -26.93 -6.18
CA LEU A 69 24.53 -27.50 -5.58
C LEU A 69 24.29 -28.93 -6.07
N THR A 70 24.31 -29.16 -7.39
CA THR A 70 23.98 -30.46 -7.99
C THR A 70 25.02 -31.51 -7.64
N GLU A 71 26.31 -31.18 -7.77
CA GLU A 71 27.43 -32.10 -7.46
C GLU A 71 27.45 -32.49 -5.98
N GLN A 72 27.23 -31.53 -5.07
CA GLN A 72 27.20 -31.83 -3.64
C GLN A 72 25.95 -32.63 -3.26
N ALA A 73 24.79 -32.34 -3.86
CA ALA A 73 23.55 -33.08 -3.59
C ALA A 73 23.64 -34.56 -4.01
N GLN A 74 24.42 -34.87 -5.06
CA GLN A 74 24.70 -36.25 -5.49
C GLN A 74 25.64 -37.01 -4.53
N ARG A 75 26.38 -36.29 -3.68
CA ARG A 75 27.28 -36.87 -2.68
C ARG A 75 26.60 -37.02 -1.33
N VAL A 76 26.32 -35.89 -0.67
CA VAL A 76 25.66 -35.84 0.63
C VAL A 76 25.09 -34.45 0.87
N ALA A 77 23.80 -34.39 1.20
CA ALA A 77 23.13 -33.12 1.45
C ALA A 77 23.16 -32.71 2.92
N VAL A 78 22.82 -33.64 3.84
CA VAL A 78 22.64 -33.38 5.27
C VAL A 78 23.19 -34.56 6.08
N THR A 79 24.00 -34.27 7.11
CA THR A 79 24.57 -35.26 8.03
C THR A 79 24.22 -34.99 9.50
N SER A 80 23.53 -33.89 9.80
CA SER A 80 23.48 -33.24 11.13
C SER A 80 24.84 -32.70 11.60
N ARG A 81 24.83 -31.94 12.70
CA ARG A 81 26.03 -31.48 13.42
C ARG A 81 26.64 -32.54 14.35
N ALA A 82 26.07 -33.74 14.43
CA ALA A 82 26.63 -34.86 15.19
C ALA A 82 27.88 -35.46 14.53
N TYR A 83 28.06 -35.25 13.23
CA TYR A 83 29.21 -35.71 12.45
C TYR A 83 29.88 -34.54 11.73
N HIS A 84 31.16 -34.71 11.42
CA HIS A 84 31.90 -33.75 10.60
C HIS A 84 31.58 -33.94 9.12
N SER A 85 31.72 -32.85 8.34
CA SER A 85 31.71 -32.86 6.88
C SER A 85 32.96 -32.20 6.34
N ASP A 86 33.37 -32.60 5.13
CA ASP A 86 34.52 -32.06 4.42
C ASP A 86 34.29 -30.66 3.84
N THR A 87 33.02 -30.23 3.71
CA THR A 87 32.67 -28.93 3.11
C THR A 87 32.53 -27.80 4.12
N LEU A 88 32.19 -28.09 5.39
CA LEU A 88 31.89 -27.06 6.38
C LEU A 88 33.13 -26.26 6.78
N GLY A 89 34.24 -26.93 7.09
CA GLY A 89 35.48 -26.27 7.49
C GLY A 89 35.96 -25.23 6.47
N PRO A 90 36.16 -25.62 5.19
CA PRO A 90 36.57 -24.69 4.13
C PRO A 90 35.61 -23.51 3.92
N PHE A 91 34.30 -23.73 4.04
CA PHE A 91 33.31 -22.66 3.96
C PHE A 91 33.50 -21.63 5.08
N LEU A 92 33.58 -22.10 6.33
CA LEU A 92 33.70 -21.21 7.49
C LEU A 92 35.05 -20.50 7.52
N GLU A 93 36.16 -21.17 7.18
CA GLU A 93 37.49 -20.56 7.09
C GLU A 93 37.52 -19.39 6.09
N ARG A 94 36.93 -19.59 4.90
CA ARG A 94 36.83 -18.55 3.89
C ARG A 94 36.01 -17.37 4.38
N LEU A 95 34.88 -17.64 5.03
CA LEU A 95 33.95 -16.63 5.54
C LEU A 95 34.58 -15.78 6.66
N THR A 96 35.22 -16.43 7.65
CA THR A 96 35.87 -15.74 8.78
C THR A 96 37.03 -14.88 8.31
N ARG A 97 37.86 -15.39 7.39
CA ARG A 97 38.95 -14.63 6.77
C ARG A 97 38.45 -13.37 6.07
N LEU A 98 37.37 -13.46 5.30
CA LEU A 98 36.80 -12.31 4.61
C LEU A 98 36.25 -11.27 5.61
N ALA A 99 35.59 -11.73 6.67
CA ALA A 99 35.03 -10.87 7.71
C ALA A 99 36.08 -10.24 8.64
N GLY A 100 37.31 -10.75 8.65
CA GLY A 100 38.33 -10.34 9.61
C GLY A 100 38.00 -10.76 11.05
N LEU A 101 37.27 -11.87 11.21
CA LEU A 101 36.81 -12.41 12.49
C LEU A 101 37.29 -13.86 12.66
N ASP A 102 37.12 -14.42 13.86
CA ASP A 102 37.80 -15.68 14.22
C ASP A 102 36.95 -16.93 13.94
N ARG A 103 35.65 -16.86 14.24
CA ARG A 103 34.77 -18.05 14.22
C ARG A 103 33.39 -17.73 13.65
N ALA A 104 32.72 -18.79 13.20
CA ALA A 104 31.42 -18.71 12.54
C ALA A 104 30.50 -19.84 13.00
N LEU A 105 29.23 -19.52 13.28
CA LEU A 105 28.17 -20.46 13.62
C LEU A 105 27.06 -20.40 12.54
N PRO A 106 26.94 -21.43 11.68
CA PRO A 106 25.97 -21.43 10.60
C PRO A 106 24.55 -21.77 11.07
N ALA A 107 23.57 -21.14 10.43
CA ALA A 107 22.14 -21.37 10.60
C ALA A 107 21.45 -21.32 9.21
N ASN A 108 20.11 -21.30 9.16
CA ASN A 108 19.35 -21.42 7.93
C ASN A 108 18.87 -20.05 7.43
N GLY A 109 18.15 -19.33 8.28
CA GLY A 109 17.59 -18.01 7.97
C GLY A 109 18.26 -16.91 8.79
N GLY A 110 18.27 -15.68 8.25
CA GLY A 110 18.84 -14.52 8.94
C GLY A 110 18.32 -14.34 10.36
N ALA A 111 17.01 -14.54 10.58
CA ALA A 111 16.39 -14.46 11.90
C ALA A 111 16.98 -15.46 12.91
N GLU A 112 17.38 -16.67 12.49
CA GLU A 112 18.05 -17.64 13.37
C GLU A 112 19.46 -17.16 13.75
N SER A 113 20.17 -16.51 12.83
CA SER A 113 21.49 -15.93 13.12
C SER A 113 21.39 -14.70 14.02
N VAL A 114 20.30 -13.93 13.94
CA VAL A 114 19.98 -12.86 14.90
C VAL A 114 19.65 -13.42 16.28
N GLU A 115 18.83 -14.47 16.38
CA GLU A 115 18.58 -15.16 17.66
C GLU A 115 19.88 -15.73 18.25
N THR A 116 20.78 -16.22 17.41
CA THR A 116 22.13 -16.63 17.82
C THR A 116 22.91 -15.46 18.40
N ALA A 117 22.92 -14.30 17.73
CA ALA A 117 23.61 -13.11 18.18
C ALA A 117 23.07 -12.60 19.53
N ILE A 118 21.74 -12.59 19.71
CA ILE A 118 21.09 -12.22 20.97
C ILE A 118 21.52 -13.16 22.11
N LYS A 119 21.53 -14.47 21.86
CA LYS A 119 22.00 -15.48 22.84
C LYS A 119 23.48 -15.30 23.16
N ALA A 120 24.32 -15.03 22.17
CA ALA A 120 25.75 -14.79 22.34
C ALA A 120 25.98 -13.54 23.20
N ALA A 121 25.35 -12.42 22.85
CA ALA A 121 25.45 -11.15 23.57
C ALA A 121 25.06 -11.29 25.04
N ARG A 122 23.91 -11.90 25.33
CA ARG A 122 23.45 -12.13 26.71
C ARG A 122 24.42 -13.01 27.50
N ARG A 123 24.87 -14.13 26.92
CA ARG A 123 25.82 -15.01 27.60
C ARG A 123 27.17 -14.35 27.85
N TRP A 124 27.67 -13.59 26.88
CA TRP A 124 28.88 -12.79 27.06
C TRP A 124 28.68 -11.74 28.15
N GLY A 125 27.53 -11.06 28.15
CA GLY A 125 27.14 -10.12 29.20
C GLY A 125 27.22 -10.73 30.60
N TYR A 126 26.61 -11.89 30.80
CA TYR A 126 26.61 -12.58 32.10
C TYR A 126 27.97 -13.17 32.49
N ARG A 127 28.66 -13.82 31.55
CA ARG A 127 29.84 -14.66 31.86
C ARG A 127 31.16 -13.91 31.74
N VAL A 128 31.23 -12.86 30.91
CA VAL A 128 32.47 -12.15 30.57
C VAL A 128 32.42 -10.69 31.02
N LYS A 129 31.30 -9.98 30.77
CA LYS A 129 31.13 -8.60 31.27
C LYS A 129 30.79 -8.56 32.75
N GLY A 130 30.13 -9.59 33.27
CA GLY A 130 29.76 -9.70 34.69
C GLY A 130 28.42 -9.05 35.04
N ILE A 131 27.54 -8.87 34.05
CA ILE A 131 26.17 -8.37 34.27
C ILE A 131 25.39 -9.35 35.15
N ALA A 132 24.59 -8.82 36.06
CA ALA A 132 23.77 -9.64 36.94
C ALA A 132 22.80 -10.52 36.15
N ARG A 133 22.51 -11.71 36.69
CA ARG A 133 21.64 -12.69 36.03
C ARG A 133 20.29 -12.06 35.65
N ASP A 134 19.86 -12.32 34.42
CA ASP A 134 18.59 -11.86 33.86
C ASP A 134 18.43 -10.32 33.77
N GLN A 135 19.51 -9.54 33.96
CA GLN A 135 19.50 -8.08 33.79
C GLN A 135 20.03 -7.59 32.43
N ALA A 136 20.67 -8.45 31.64
CA ALA A 136 21.35 -8.01 30.42
C ALA A 136 20.36 -7.43 29.38
N ASN A 137 20.65 -6.21 28.92
CA ASN A 137 19.89 -5.55 27.86
C ASN A 137 20.73 -5.36 26.58
N ILE A 138 20.03 -5.31 25.44
CA ILE A 138 20.61 -5.05 24.11
C ILE A 138 19.98 -3.78 23.56
N VAL A 139 20.81 -2.84 23.10
CA VAL A 139 20.35 -1.61 22.47
C VAL A 139 20.18 -1.84 20.96
N VAL A 140 19.02 -1.49 20.43
CA VAL A 140 18.65 -1.62 19.01
C VAL A 140 18.15 -0.30 18.45
N ALA A 141 18.33 -0.08 17.15
CA ALA A 141 17.87 1.15 16.50
C ALA A 141 16.36 1.16 16.27
N ARG A 142 15.70 2.32 16.36
CA ARG A 142 14.34 2.49 15.82
C ARG A 142 14.35 2.28 14.31
N GLY A 143 13.28 1.70 13.76
CA GLY A 143 13.18 1.35 12.34
C GLY A 143 13.92 0.07 11.95
N ASN A 144 14.46 -0.69 12.91
CA ASN A 144 15.19 -1.93 12.61
C ASN A 144 14.32 -3.00 11.94
N PHE A 145 14.97 -3.82 11.11
CA PHE A 145 14.43 -5.10 10.66
C PHE A 145 15.48 -6.22 10.78
N HIS A 146 15.36 -7.01 11.84
CA HIS A 146 16.25 -8.14 12.07
C HIS A 146 15.59 -9.51 11.83
N GLY A 147 14.33 -9.55 11.34
CA GLY A 147 13.57 -10.78 11.11
C GLY A 147 12.19 -10.80 11.76
N ARG A 148 11.60 -12.00 11.87
CA ARG A 148 10.18 -12.18 12.25
C ARG A 148 9.94 -13.19 13.38
N THR A 149 10.96 -13.59 14.16
CA THR A 149 10.71 -14.40 15.38
C THR A 149 10.08 -13.54 16.47
N THR A 150 9.44 -14.17 17.45
CA THR A 150 8.75 -13.48 18.55
C THR A 150 9.68 -12.54 19.34
N THR A 151 10.93 -12.92 19.59
CA THR A 151 11.93 -12.03 20.20
C THR A 151 12.20 -10.82 19.33
N ILE A 152 12.41 -11.05 18.02
CA ILE A 152 12.83 -10.02 17.08
C ILE A 152 11.74 -9.00 16.82
N VAL A 153 10.52 -9.45 16.52
CA VAL A 153 9.40 -8.53 16.39
C VAL A 153 9.11 -7.84 17.72
N GLY A 154 9.41 -8.49 18.85
CA GLY A 154 9.28 -7.95 20.20
C GLY A 154 10.16 -6.74 20.52
N PHE A 155 11.21 -6.45 19.73
CA PHE A 155 11.98 -5.20 19.80
C PHE A 155 11.85 -4.33 18.55
N SER A 156 11.03 -4.70 17.57
CA SER A 156 10.70 -3.81 16.46
C SER A 156 9.99 -2.55 16.98
N THR A 157 10.15 -1.42 16.29
CA THR A 157 9.34 -0.21 16.50
C THR A 157 8.25 -0.03 15.46
N GLU A 158 8.18 -0.90 14.44
CA GLU A 158 7.10 -0.94 13.46
C GLU A 158 5.85 -1.57 14.11
N PRO A 159 4.76 -0.82 14.32
CA PRO A 159 3.56 -1.33 15.00
C PRO A 159 3.00 -2.59 14.33
N ALA A 160 2.98 -2.65 13.00
CA ALA A 160 2.45 -3.79 12.27
C ALA A 160 3.24 -5.09 12.50
N TYR A 161 4.52 -5.00 12.85
CA TYR A 161 5.33 -6.19 13.11
C TYR A 161 5.04 -6.78 14.50
N ARG A 162 4.52 -5.97 15.42
CA ARG A 162 4.25 -6.34 16.81
C ARG A 162 2.79 -6.72 17.08
N ALA A 163 1.85 -6.22 16.28
CA ALA A 163 0.42 -6.39 16.55
C ALA A 163 0.07 -7.86 16.84
N ASP A 164 -0.59 -8.10 17.97
CA ASP A 164 -1.16 -9.38 18.38
C ASP A 164 -0.19 -10.58 18.54
N PHE A 165 1.12 -10.34 18.69
CA PHE A 165 2.14 -11.41 18.92
C PHE A 165 2.69 -11.48 20.35
N GLY A 166 2.17 -10.66 21.28
CA GLY A 166 2.67 -10.58 22.66
C GLY A 166 2.31 -11.79 23.54
N PRO A 167 2.91 -11.92 24.73
CA PRO A 167 3.91 -11.02 25.33
C PRO A 167 5.33 -11.21 24.75
N PHE A 168 6.11 -10.12 24.73
CA PHE A 168 7.46 -10.11 24.16
C PHE A 168 8.57 -10.32 25.20
N ALA A 169 9.70 -10.85 24.74
CA ALA A 169 10.88 -10.99 25.58
C ALA A 169 11.41 -9.59 26.01
N PRO A 170 11.68 -9.36 27.30
CA PRO A 170 12.24 -8.10 27.78
C PRO A 170 13.74 -8.00 27.46
N GLY A 171 14.38 -6.90 27.90
CA GLY A 171 15.82 -6.70 27.80
C GLY A 171 16.27 -6.08 26.47
N PHE A 172 15.43 -5.22 25.90
CA PHE A 172 15.78 -4.42 24.71
C PHE A 172 15.50 -2.94 24.98
N ARG A 173 16.43 -2.08 24.55
CA ARG A 173 16.33 -0.62 24.64
C ARG A 173 16.47 -0.03 23.24
N HIS A 174 15.84 1.11 22.99
CA HIS A 174 15.82 1.76 21.68
C HIS A 174 16.60 3.07 21.67
N PHE A 175 17.19 3.37 20.52
CA PHE A 175 17.78 4.67 20.20
C PHE A 175 17.45 5.05 18.75
N ASP A 176 17.59 6.33 18.39
CA ASP A 176 17.27 6.82 17.05
C ASP A 176 18.43 6.55 16.08
N PHE A 177 18.15 5.90 14.94
CA PHE A 177 19.19 5.49 14.00
C PHE A 177 19.95 6.71 13.43
N GLY A 178 21.28 6.66 13.45
CA GLY A 178 22.13 7.78 13.01
C GLY A 178 22.43 8.83 14.10
N ASP A 179 21.82 8.73 15.29
CA ASP A 179 22.05 9.63 16.42
C ASP A 179 22.93 8.96 17.49
N ILE A 180 24.16 9.43 17.63
CA ILE A 180 25.13 8.90 18.60
C ILE A 180 24.79 9.29 20.04
N ASP A 181 24.15 10.44 20.26
CA ASP A 181 23.81 10.91 21.60
C ASP A 181 22.62 10.12 22.15
N SER A 182 21.62 9.85 21.31
CA SER A 182 20.51 8.93 21.62
C SER A 182 21.04 7.53 21.96
N LEU A 183 22.03 7.01 21.20
CA LEU A 183 22.67 5.74 21.52
C LEU A 183 23.40 5.78 22.87
N ALA A 184 24.19 6.83 23.12
CA ALA A 184 24.93 6.97 24.37
C ALA A 184 23.99 7.02 25.60
N ALA A 185 22.83 7.67 25.46
CA ALA A 185 21.80 7.72 26.51
C ALA A 185 21.08 6.37 26.72
N ALA A 186 21.01 5.53 25.69
CA ALA A 186 20.38 4.22 25.75
C ALA A 186 21.26 3.13 26.41
N ILE A 187 22.58 3.35 26.52
CA ILE A 187 23.53 2.41 27.13
C ILE A 187 23.60 2.63 28.66
N ASP A 188 23.49 1.53 29.42
CA ASP A 188 23.68 1.49 30.88
C ASP A 188 24.74 0.43 31.28
N GLU A 189 24.91 0.21 32.58
CA GLU A 189 25.80 -0.80 33.14
C GLU A 189 25.46 -2.25 32.73
N ASP A 190 24.18 -2.52 32.46
CA ASP A 190 23.63 -3.83 32.13
C ASP A 190 23.55 -4.07 30.60
N THR A 191 23.93 -3.08 29.78
CA THR A 191 23.96 -3.23 28.33
C THR A 191 25.08 -4.18 27.91
N CYS A 192 24.73 -5.29 27.25
CA CYS A 192 25.72 -6.25 26.75
C CYS A 192 26.09 -6.05 25.28
N ALA A 193 25.19 -5.51 24.46
CA ALA A 193 25.44 -5.27 23.04
C ALA A 193 24.63 -4.10 22.46
N VAL A 194 25.17 -3.54 21.37
CA VAL A 194 24.45 -2.75 20.38
C VAL A 194 24.26 -3.64 19.14
N LEU A 195 23.02 -3.88 18.74
CA LEU A 195 22.65 -4.64 17.54
C LEU A 195 22.01 -3.69 16.53
N ILE A 196 22.68 -3.47 15.41
CA ILE A 196 22.26 -2.50 14.38
C ILE A 196 22.56 -2.99 12.96
N GLU A 197 21.78 -2.53 11.99
CA GLU A 197 22.13 -2.59 10.58
C GLU A 197 23.13 -1.45 10.24
N PRO A 198 24.18 -1.68 9.42
CA PRO A 198 25.03 -0.58 8.93
C PRO A 198 24.27 0.45 8.08
N ILE A 199 23.24 -0.01 7.37
CA ILE A 199 22.29 0.77 6.57
C ILE A 199 20.94 0.08 6.77
N GLN A 200 19.89 0.78 7.20
CA GLN A 200 18.60 0.14 7.43
C GLN A 200 17.91 -0.15 6.10
N GLY A 201 17.71 -1.42 5.81
CA GLY A 201 17.25 -1.87 4.51
C GLY A 201 15.74 -1.77 4.34
N GLU A 202 14.99 -2.45 5.21
CA GLU A 202 13.52 -2.44 5.12
C GLU A 202 12.93 -1.06 5.42
N ALA A 203 13.58 -0.24 6.24
CA ALA A 203 13.20 1.16 6.50
C ALA A 203 13.35 2.11 5.29
N GLY A 204 13.73 1.58 4.11
CA GLY A 204 13.85 2.37 2.89
C GLY A 204 15.28 2.81 2.59
N ILE A 205 16.27 1.93 2.80
CA ILE A 205 17.69 2.18 2.48
C ILE A 205 18.24 3.42 3.20
N VAL A 206 17.97 3.54 4.50
CA VAL A 206 18.42 4.67 5.32
C VAL A 206 19.93 4.55 5.56
N VAL A 207 20.71 5.42 4.93
CA VAL A 207 22.16 5.52 5.10
C VAL A 207 22.44 6.45 6.27
N PRO A 208 23.16 6.02 7.33
CA PRO A 208 23.47 6.90 8.45
C PRO A 208 24.47 7.99 8.03
N PRO A 209 24.61 9.07 8.82
CA PRO A 209 25.63 10.09 8.58
C PRO A 209 27.05 9.50 8.55
N ASP A 210 27.93 10.08 7.73
CA ASP A 210 29.31 9.64 7.64
C ASP A 210 30.02 9.72 9.00
N GLY A 211 30.66 8.63 9.42
CA GLY A 211 31.36 8.55 10.70
C GLY A 211 30.51 8.02 11.85
N PHE A 212 29.22 7.77 11.61
CA PHE A 212 28.33 7.19 12.61
C PHE A 212 28.84 5.82 13.09
N LEU A 213 29.22 4.91 12.20
CA LEU A 213 29.69 3.57 12.62
C LEU A 213 31.02 3.63 13.36
N ARG A 214 31.93 4.54 13.00
CA ARG A 214 33.15 4.83 13.80
C ARG A 214 32.80 5.32 15.19
N ALA A 215 31.83 6.22 15.32
CA ALA A 215 31.40 6.74 16.61
C ALA A 215 30.76 5.64 17.47
N VAL A 216 29.91 4.79 16.87
CA VAL A 216 29.32 3.62 17.55
C VAL A 216 30.39 2.66 18.02
N ARG A 217 31.36 2.30 17.16
CA ARG A 217 32.47 1.41 17.53
C ARG A 217 33.25 1.96 18.72
N LYS A 218 33.63 3.24 18.66
CA LYS A 218 34.35 3.93 19.75
C LYS A 218 33.54 3.90 21.06
N LEU A 219 32.25 4.20 20.99
CA LEU A 219 31.37 4.18 22.16
C LEU A 219 31.23 2.78 22.76
N CYS A 220 31.08 1.75 21.92
CA CYS A 220 31.05 0.35 22.35
C CYS A 220 32.36 -0.05 23.05
N ASP A 221 33.52 0.39 22.55
CA ASP A 221 34.82 0.13 23.19
C ASP A 221 34.93 0.80 24.56
N GLU A 222 34.58 2.09 24.64
CA GLU A 222 34.59 2.88 25.88
C GLU A 222 33.67 2.30 26.96
N ARG A 223 32.52 1.76 26.56
CA ARG A 223 31.51 1.19 27.46
C ARG A 223 31.64 -0.31 27.66
N ARG A 224 32.61 -0.95 27.01
CA ARG A 224 32.80 -2.42 26.97
C ARG A 224 31.47 -3.11 26.64
N VAL A 225 30.89 -2.76 25.50
CA VAL A 225 29.65 -3.28 24.93
C VAL A 225 29.98 -3.90 23.58
N LEU A 226 29.38 -5.04 23.23
CA LEU A 226 29.61 -5.65 21.92
C LEU A 226 28.94 -4.84 20.80
N LEU A 227 29.65 -4.62 19.71
CA LEU A 227 29.06 -4.13 18.46
C LEU A 227 28.71 -5.31 17.54
N ILE A 228 27.42 -5.49 17.31
CA ILE A 228 26.87 -6.53 16.43
C ILE A 228 26.26 -5.86 15.21
N LEU A 229 26.82 -6.15 14.03
CA LEU A 229 26.32 -5.60 12.78
C LEU A 229 25.51 -6.65 12.01
N ASP A 230 24.25 -6.32 11.74
CA ASP A 230 23.42 -7.09 10.82
C ASP A 230 23.76 -6.70 9.38
N GLU A 231 24.58 -7.53 8.73
CA GLU A 231 25.00 -7.37 7.34
C GLU A 231 24.28 -8.36 6.43
N ILE A 232 23.13 -8.91 6.85
CA ILE A 232 22.35 -9.86 6.05
C ILE A 232 22.01 -9.26 4.68
N GLN A 233 21.67 -7.97 4.62
CA GLN A 233 21.36 -7.28 3.36
C GLN A 233 22.52 -6.41 2.83
N SER A 234 23.25 -5.71 3.69
CA SER A 234 24.30 -4.75 3.30
C SER A 234 25.65 -5.40 2.94
N GLY A 235 25.85 -6.64 3.39
CA GLY A 235 27.11 -7.36 3.24
C GLY A 235 27.29 -8.02 1.88
N LEU A 236 28.35 -8.83 1.79
CA LEU A 236 28.71 -9.67 0.65
C LEU A 236 28.76 -8.92 -0.69
N GLY A 237 29.32 -7.70 -0.68
CA GLY A 237 29.54 -6.92 -1.89
C GLY A 237 28.42 -5.93 -2.23
N ARG A 238 27.25 -5.99 -1.57
CA ARG A 238 26.09 -5.16 -1.92
C ARG A 238 26.41 -3.67 -1.95
N THR A 239 27.16 -3.18 -0.97
CA THR A 239 27.52 -1.76 -0.84
C THR A 239 28.81 -1.35 -1.55
N GLY A 240 29.42 -2.23 -2.36
CA GLY A 240 30.72 -1.97 -3.00
C GLY A 240 31.95 -2.25 -2.13
N ARG A 241 31.74 -2.85 -0.95
CA ARG A 241 32.76 -3.46 -0.09
C ARG A 241 32.30 -4.87 0.30
N TRP A 242 33.21 -5.71 0.79
CA TRP A 242 32.80 -7.04 1.27
C TRP A 242 31.75 -6.94 2.36
N PHE A 243 31.92 -5.99 3.27
CA PHE A 243 30.96 -5.66 4.32
C PHE A 243 30.85 -4.14 4.42
N ALA A 244 29.65 -3.64 4.72
CA ALA A 244 29.38 -2.21 4.78
C ALA A 244 30.20 -1.49 5.86
N PHE A 245 30.50 -2.16 6.97
CA PHE A 245 31.35 -1.59 8.04
C PHE A 245 32.74 -1.16 7.55
N GLN A 246 33.25 -1.78 6.48
CA GLN A 246 34.57 -1.50 5.92
C GLN A 246 34.65 -0.11 5.28
N HIS A 247 33.51 0.49 4.92
CA HIS A 247 33.49 1.87 4.41
C HIS A 247 33.95 2.89 5.46
N GLU A 248 33.80 2.55 6.73
CA GLU A 248 34.20 3.41 7.84
C GLU A 248 35.47 2.96 8.55
N GLY A 249 36.07 1.85 8.10
CA GLY A 249 37.35 1.34 8.61
C GLY A 249 37.26 0.77 10.03
N ILE A 250 36.08 0.36 10.48
CA ILE A 250 35.90 -0.28 11.79
C ILE A 250 35.99 -1.81 11.70
N GLN A 251 36.19 -2.48 12.84
CA GLN A 251 35.97 -3.91 12.99
C GLN A 251 34.89 -4.12 14.07
N PRO A 252 33.74 -4.75 13.75
CA PRO A 252 32.74 -5.10 14.76
C PRO A 252 33.18 -6.32 15.57
N ASP A 253 32.53 -6.58 16.70
CA ASP A 253 32.75 -7.81 17.46
C ASP A 253 32.07 -9.01 16.78
N CYS A 254 30.93 -8.72 16.13
CA CYS A 254 30.10 -9.71 15.47
C CYS A 254 29.51 -9.18 14.16
N VAL A 255 29.33 -10.08 13.21
CA VAL A 255 28.60 -9.83 11.96
C VAL A 255 27.58 -10.94 11.75
N ILE A 256 26.38 -10.56 11.35
CA ILE A 256 25.29 -11.48 10.98
C ILE A 256 25.17 -11.49 9.46
N LEU A 257 25.21 -12.67 8.86
CA LEU A 257 25.20 -12.86 7.40
C LEU A 257 24.08 -13.79 6.97
N GLY A 258 23.58 -13.60 5.76
CA GLY A 258 22.49 -14.39 5.18
C GLY A 258 22.32 -14.11 3.69
N LYS A 259 21.09 -14.27 3.17
CA LYS A 259 20.70 -13.86 1.81
C LYS A 259 21.69 -14.33 0.74
N ALA A 260 22.55 -13.44 0.24
CA ALA A 260 23.55 -13.72 -0.78
C ALA A 260 24.53 -14.85 -0.40
N LEU A 261 24.68 -15.16 0.89
CA LEU A 261 25.49 -16.28 1.38
C LEU A 261 25.04 -17.63 0.82
N GLY A 262 23.74 -17.78 0.53
CA GLY A 262 23.17 -18.98 -0.09
C GLY A 262 23.16 -18.95 -1.63
N GLY A 263 23.72 -17.91 -2.24
CA GLY A 263 23.82 -17.78 -3.69
C GLY A 263 22.48 -17.66 -4.42
N GLY A 264 21.40 -17.30 -3.71
CA GLY A 264 20.03 -17.30 -4.24
C GLY A 264 19.43 -18.69 -4.46
N LEU A 265 20.10 -19.77 -4.03
CA LEU A 265 19.65 -21.15 -4.24
C LEU A 265 19.18 -21.84 -2.95
N LEU A 266 19.79 -21.52 -1.81
CA LEU A 266 19.49 -22.16 -0.52
C LEU A 266 19.39 -21.13 0.61
N PRO A 267 18.55 -21.37 1.63
CA PRO A 267 18.61 -20.60 2.86
C PRO A 267 19.91 -20.92 3.61
N VAL A 268 20.81 -19.94 3.65
CA VAL A 268 22.08 -20.02 4.39
C VAL A 268 22.27 -18.73 5.15
N SER A 269 22.57 -18.83 6.45
CA SER A 269 22.94 -17.69 7.28
C SER A 269 24.06 -18.07 8.25
N CYS A 270 24.72 -17.08 8.81
CA CYS A 270 25.81 -17.31 9.74
C CYS A 270 25.97 -16.15 10.72
N PHE A 271 26.21 -16.49 11.99
CA PHE A 271 26.73 -15.58 12.99
C PHE A 271 28.25 -15.72 13.03
N VAL A 272 28.97 -14.65 12.67
CA VAL A 272 30.44 -14.61 12.66
C VAL A 272 30.88 -13.67 13.78
N ALA A 273 31.86 -14.08 14.58
CA ALA A 273 32.30 -13.29 15.73
C ALA A 273 33.77 -13.52 16.06
N THR A 274 34.29 -12.66 16.94
CA THR A 274 35.58 -12.90 17.61
C THR A 274 35.52 -14.17 18.44
N ASP A 275 36.70 -14.72 18.73
CA ASP A 275 36.85 -15.96 19.51
C ASP A 275 36.27 -15.81 20.92
N ASP A 276 36.48 -14.66 21.57
CA ASP A 276 35.94 -14.37 22.91
C ASP A 276 34.40 -14.46 22.94
N VAL A 277 33.73 -13.86 21.95
CA VAL A 277 32.26 -13.92 21.87
C VAL A 277 31.78 -15.32 21.50
N MET A 278 32.45 -16.02 20.59
CA MET A 278 31.99 -17.34 20.14
C MET A 278 32.14 -18.43 21.22
N ARG A 279 33.14 -18.32 22.10
CA ARG A 279 33.41 -19.29 23.16
C ARG A 279 32.31 -19.42 24.22
N VAL A 280 31.33 -18.51 24.25
CA VAL A 280 30.17 -18.62 25.14
C VAL A 280 29.20 -19.75 24.75
N PHE A 281 29.38 -20.36 23.57
CA PHE A 281 28.65 -21.53 23.13
C PHE A 281 29.44 -22.82 23.42
N GLU A 282 28.93 -23.59 24.38
CA GLU A 282 29.40 -24.93 24.73
C GLU A 282 28.57 -26.01 23.99
N PRO A 283 29.07 -27.26 23.87
CA PRO A 283 28.28 -28.38 23.37
C PRO A 283 26.91 -28.49 24.07
N GLY A 284 25.85 -28.63 23.27
CA GLY A 284 24.45 -28.73 23.76
C GLY A 284 23.76 -27.40 24.07
N SER A 285 24.49 -26.29 24.02
CA SER A 285 23.99 -24.99 24.48
C SER A 285 23.28 -24.16 23.39
N HIS A 286 23.52 -24.51 22.13
CA HIS A 286 22.85 -24.04 20.92
C HIS A 286 22.87 -25.17 19.88
N GLY A 287 21.93 -25.21 18.95
CA GLY A 287 21.92 -26.20 17.87
C GLY A 287 20.97 -25.82 16.73
N SER A 288 21.21 -26.42 15.56
CA SER A 288 20.36 -26.34 14.38
C SER A 288 20.51 -27.63 13.57
N THR A 289 19.38 -28.20 13.12
CA THR A 289 19.38 -29.45 12.35
C THR A 289 20.06 -29.28 10.99
N PHE A 290 19.73 -28.20 10.29
CA PHE A 290 20.23 -27.88 8.95
C PHE A 290 21.39 -26.88 8.97
N GLY A 291 21.65 -26.20 10.09
CA GLY A 291 22.74 -25.24 10.22
C GLY A 291 24.11 -25.88 9.93
N GLY A 292 24.75 -25.44 8.85
CA GLY A 292 26.06 -25.94 8.43
C GLY A 292 26.02 -27.31 7.74
N ASN A 293 24.89 -27.71 7.16
CA ASN A 293 24.80 -28.94 6.37
C ASN A 293 25.77 -28.91 5.16
N PRO A 294 26.25 -30.08 4.69
CA PRO A 294 27.25 -30.15 3.63
C PRO A 294 26.86 -29.45 2.32
N LEU A 295 25.59 -29.51 1.92
CA LEU A 295 25.09 -28.87 0.70
C LEU A 295 25.14 -27.34 0.79
N ALA A 296 24.60 -26.78 1.86
CA ALA A 296 24.64 -25.34 2.13
C ALA A 296 26.08 -24.82 2.24
N ALA A 297 26.98 -25.58 2.88
CA ALA A 297 28.39 -25.19 3.00
C ALA A 297 29.11 -25.19 1.63
N ALA A 298 28.86 -26.18 0.77
CA ALA A 298 29.44 -26.21 -0.57
C ALA A 298 28.94 -25.05 -1.44
N VAL A 299 27.63 -24.79 -1.43
CA VAL A 299 27.02 -23.68 -2.17
C VAL A 299 27.50 -22.33 -1.62
N GLY A 300 27.56 -22.18 -0.30
CA GLY A 300 28.02 -20.95 0.35
C GLY A 300 29.49 -20.65 0.07
N LEU A 301 30.35 -21.68 0.06
CA LEU A 301 31.75 -21.52 -0.34
C LEU A 301 31.86 -21.06 -1.80
N GLU A 302 31.11 -21.68 -2.71
CA GLU A 302 31.12 -21.27 -4.12
C GLU A 302 30.53 -19.86 -4.32
N ALA A 303 29.52 -19.48 -3.54
CA ALA A 303 28.97 -18.12 -3.54
C ALA A 303 30.03 -17.07 -3.16
N LEU A 304 30.85 -17.33 -2.15
CA LEU A 304 31.95 -16.45 -1.76
C LEU A 304 33.04 -16.40 -2.84
N ARG A 305 33.34 -17.52 -3.49
CA ARG A 305 34.31 -17.57 -4.60
C ARG A 305 33.84 -16.77 -5.81
N VAL A 306 32.59 -16.92 -6.21
CA VAL A 306 32.02 -16.16 -7.34
C VAL A 306 32.09 -14.65 -7.08
N ILE A 307 31.76 -14.19 -5.86
CA ILE A 307 31.86 -12.76 -5.52
C ILE A 307 33.31 -12.24 -5.68
N GLU A 308 34.29 -13.02 -5.23
CA GLU A 308 35.71 -12.64 -5.33
C GLU A 308 36.22 -12.71 -6.78
N GLU A 309 36.10 -13.88 -7.42
CA GLU A 309 36.73 -14.19 -8.69
C GLU A 309 36.11 -13.41 -9.86
N GLU A 310 34.82 -13.06 -9.77
CA GLU A 310 34.14 -12.23 -10.78
C GLU A 310 34.18 -10.73 -10.44
N GLY A 311 34.87 -10.35 -9.35
CA GLY A 311 35.07 -8.95 -8.97
C GLY A 311 33.77 -8.22 -8.62
N LEU A 312 32.76 -8.92 -8.09
CA LEU A 312 31.41 -8.37 -7.90
C LEU A 312 31.37 -7.23 -6.88
N VAL A 313 32.29 -7.21 -5.91
CA VAL A 313 32.45 -6.09 -4.96
C VAL A 313 32.84 -4.80 -5.69
N ALA A 314 33.88 -4.86 -6.53
CA ALA A 314 34.34 -3.71 -7.30
C ALA A 314 33.29 -3.27 -8.33
N ARG A 315 32.60 -4.24 -8.95
CA ARG A 315 31.49 -3.98 -9.86
C ARG A 315 30.34 -3.25 -9.17
N SER A 316 29.96 -3.67 -7.96
CA SER A 316 28.94 -2.99 -7.16
C SER A 316 29.32 -1.55 -6.83
N ALA A 317 30.59 -1.29 -6.51
CA ALA A 317 31.07 0.08 -6.29
C ALA A 317 30.96 0.94 -7.56
N ALA A 318 31.46 0.44 -8.70
CA ALA A 318 31.48 1.17 -9.96
C ALA A 318 30.07 1.42 -10.53
N LEU A 319 29.27 0.36 -10.67
CA LEU A 319 27.89 0.48 -11.18
C LEU A 319 26.94 1.12 -10.17
N GLY A 320 27.23 1.00 -8.87
CA GLY A 320 26.48 1.68 -7.82
C GLY A 320 26.63 3.20 -7.86
N ALA A 321 27.85 3.69 -8.07
CA ALA A 321 28.09 5.12 -8.30
C ALA A 321 27.31 5.63 -9.53
N HIS A 322 27.30 4.83 -10.61
CA HIS A 322 26.52 5.14 -11.82
C HIS A 322 25.01 5.10 -11.59
N LEU A 323 24.49 4.09 -10.88
CA LEU A 323 23.08 3.97 -10.47
C LEU A 323 22.62 5.20 -9.69
N LEU A 324 23.35 5.57 -8.62
CA LEU A 324 23.01 6.73 -7.80
C LEU A 324 23.09 8.05 -8.57
N ALA A 325 24.11 8.22 -9.42
CA ALA A 325 24.22 9.41 -10.26
C ALA A 325 23.03 9.53 -11.22
N ARG A 326 22.62 8.42 -11.85
CA ARG A 326 21.47 8.40 -12.76
C ARG A 326 20.15 8.64 -12.05
N LEU A 327 19.92 8.01 -10.91
CA LEU A 327 18.70 8.23 -10.11
C LEU A 327 18.59 9.67 -9.64
N ARG A 328 19.69 10.28 -9.16
CA ARG A 328 19.73 11.69 -8.73
C ARG A 328 19.56 12.68 -9.89
N ALA A 329 19.91 12.27 -11.10
CA ALA A 329 19.75 13.10 -12.30
C ALA A 329 18.32 13.05 -12.87
N ILE A 330 17.43 12.21 -12.33
CA ILE A 330 16.02 12.22 -12.70
C ILE A 330 15.39 13.50 -12.16
N ASP A 331 15.15 14.45 -13.05
CA ASP A 331 14.38 15.66 -12.75
C ASP A 331 12.89 15.28 -12.69
N SER A 332 12.47 14.85 -11.51
CA SER A 332 11.08 14.56 -11.22
C SER A 332 10.70 15.16 -9.88
N ALA A 333 9.66 15.98 -9.87
CA ALA A 333 9.18 16.56 -8.63
C ALA A 333 8.56 15.49 -7.70
N LEU A 334 8.29 14.28 -8.20
CA LEU A 334 7.75 13.17 -7.41
C LEU A 334 8.81 12.61 -6.45
N VAL A 335 10.09 12.79 -6.76
CA VAL A 335 11.21 12.27 -5.97
C VAL A 335 11.55 13.24 -4.85
N VAL A 336 11.46 12.76 -3.61
CA VAL A 336 11.83 13.51 -2.39
C VAL A 336 13.30 13.34 -2.08
N ASP A 337 13.79 12.10 -2.13
CA ASP A 337 15.18 11.77 -1.80
C ASP A 337 15.68 10.56 -2.59
N VAL A 338 16.99 10.55 -2.88
CA VAL A 338 17.71 9.43 -3.48
C VAL A 338 18.96 9.12 -2.66
N ARG A 339 18.91 7.97 -2.00
CA ARG A 339 19.95 7.50 -1.08
C ARG A 339 20.37 6.08 -1.40
N GLY A 340 21.55 5.70 -0.93
CA GLY A 340 22.08 4.36 -1.14
C GLY A 340 23.60 4.30 -1.18
N ARG A 341 24.11 3.09 -1.37
CA ARG A 341 25.54 2.80 -1.47
C ARG A 341 25.76 1.52 -2.26
N GLY A 342 26.70 1.52 -3.21
CA GLY A 342 26.87 0.40 -4.14
C GLY A 342 25.63 0.20 -5.02
N LEU A 343 25.41 -1.02 -5.51
CA LEU A 343 24.18 -1.40 -6.22
C LEU A 343 22.99 -1.58 -5.26
N TRP A 344 22.78 -0.59 -4.40
CA TRP A 344 21.69 -0.58 -3.44
C TRP A 344 21.21 0.84 -3.19
N ALA A 345 20.01 1.16 -3.68
CA ALA A 345 19.45 2.50 -3.61
C ALA A 345 17.97 2.47 -3.24
N GLY A 346 17.54 3.51 -2.53
CA GLY A 346 16.15 3.86 -2.28
C GLY A 346 15.82 5.17 -2.97
N VAL A 347 14.68 5.21 -3.64
CA VAL A 347 14.09 6.44 -4.18
C VAL A 347 12.80 6.68 -3.41
N GLU A 348 12.80 7.71 -2.58
CA GLU A 348 11.63 8.13 -1.82
C GLU A 348 10.76 9.02 -2.69
N LEU A 349 9.49 8.65 -2.82
CA LEU A 349 8.51 9.42 -3.55
C LEU A 349 7.62 10.18 -2.57
N ASP A 350 7.14 11.35 -2.98
CA ASP A 350 6.17 12.12 -2.23
C ASP A 350 4.83 11.37 -2.20
N PRO A 351 4.41 10.81 -1.04
CA PRO A 351 3.19 10.02 -0.94
C PRO A 351 1.93 10.84 -1.25
N HIS A 352 1.99 12.17 -1.12
CA HIS A 352 0.89 13.05 -1.45
C HIS A 352 0.70 13.22 -2.97
N ARG A 353 1.71 12.85 -3.76
CA ARG A 353 1.71 12.99 -5.22
C ARG A 353 1.58 11.65 -5.93
N VAL A 354 2.25 10.61 -5.43
CA VAL A 354 2.19 9.27 -6.02
C VAL A 354 2.47 8.18 -4.99
N SER A 355 1.74 7.07 -5.09
CA SER A 355 2.05 5.85 -4.34
C SER A 355 3.22 5.12 -4.98
N ALA A 356 4.24 4.75 -4.20
CA ALA A 356 5.37 3.97 -4.70
C ALA A 356 4.93 2.60 -5.25
N ARG A 357 3.87 2.00 -4.67
CA ARG A 357 3.28 0.75 -5.15
C ARG A 357 2.81 0.86 -6.60
N ARG A 358 2.10 1.94 -6.93
CA ARG A 358 1.60 2.16 -8.30
C ARG A 358 2.72 2.36 -9.31
N VAL A 359 3.80 3.03 -8.90
CA VAL A 359 4.98 3.19 -9.76
C VAL A 359 5.65 1.84 -10.01
N VAL A 360 5.79 0.96 -9.00
CA VAL A 360 6.39 -0.36 -9.22
C VAL A 360 5.49 -1.32 -10.00
N GLU A 361 4.16 -1.23 -9.85
CA GLU A 361 3.21 -1.97 -10.71
C GLU A 361 3.37 -1.55 -12.16
N ARG A 362 3.46 -0.23 -12.41
CA ARG A 362 3.69 0.30 -13.75
C ARG A 362 5.07 -0.07 -14.30
N LEU A 363 6.11 -0.10 -13.46
CA LEU A 363 7.42 -0.64 -13.85
C LEU A 363 7.31 -2.11 -14.28
N ALA A 364 6.57 -2.93 -13.54
CA ALA A 364 6.38 -4.34 -13.85
C ALA A 364 5.64 -4.52 -15.19
N GLU A 365 4.60 -3.73 -15.45
CA GLU A 365 3.93 -3.68 -16.75
C GLU A 365 4.91 -3.38 -17.89
N ARG A 366 5.95 -2.58 -17.63
CA ARG A 366 6.99 -2.22 -18.60
C ARG A 366 8.21 -3.15 -18.59
N GLY A 367 8.14 -4.27 -17.86
CA GLY A 367 9.17 -5.29 -17.86
C GLY A 367 10.34 -5.03 -16.90
N VAL A 368 10.14 -4.22 -15.86
CA VAL A 368 11.14 -3.98 -14.80
C VAL A 368 10.52 -4.31 -13.44
N LEU A 369 11.12 -5.21 -12.67
CA LEU A 369 10.62 -5.58 -11.35
C LEU A 369 11.39 -4.85 -10.26
N SER A 370 10.67 -4.04 -9.50
CA SER A 370 11.09 -3.43 -8.24
C SER A 370 9.99 -3.65 -7.18
N LYS A 371 10.24 -3.29 -5.92
CA LYS A 371 9.25 -3.36 -4.84
C LYS A 371 9.47 -2.20 -3.87
N GLU A 372 8.37 -1.58 -3.48
CA GLU A 372 8.35 -0.53 -2.49
C GLU A 372 8.54 -1.07 -1.06
N THR A 373 8.80 -0.17 -0.12
CA THR A 373 8.69 -0.41 1.31
C THR A 373 8.03 0.79 1.97
N HIS A 374 7.24 0.54 3.01
CA HIS A 374 6.44 1.54 3.72
C HIS A 374 5.67 2.49 2.76
N GLU A 375 5.18 1.95 1.64
CA GLU A 375 4.39 2.63 0.60
C GLU A 375 5.05 3.82 -0.15
N THR A 376 6.24 4.23 0.27
CA THR A 376 6.86 5.50 -0.14
C THR A 376 8.22 5.35 -0.82
N VAL A 377 8.97 4.30 -0.51
CA VAL A 377 10.35 4.14 -1.02
C VAL A 377 10.43 2.98 -2.01
N ILE A 378 10.82 3.27 -3.25
CA ILE A 378 11.13 2.25 -4.27
C ILE A 378 12.56 1.78 -4.09
N ARG A 379 12.77 0.46 -4.02
CA ARG A 379 14.09 -0.12 -3.79
C ARG A 379 14.73 -0.65 -5.07
N PHE A 380 15.99 -0.33 -5.26
CA PHE A 380 16.85 -0.80 -6.33
C PHE A 380 18.00 -1.60 -5.73
N ALA A 381 17.97 -2.91 -5.92
CA ALA A 381 18.99 -3.88 -5.54
C ALA A 381 19.14 -4.94 -6.66
N PRO A 382 19.59 -4.58 -7.88
CA PRO A 382 19.78 -5.56 -8.95
C PRO A 382 20.86 -6.60 -8.59
N PRO A 383 20.94 -7.75 -9.27
CA PRO A 383 22.10 -8.62 -9.16
C PRO A 383 23.40 -7.86 -9.42
N LEU A 384 24.46 -8.18 -8.70
CA LEU A 384 25.76 -7.50 -8.87
C LEU A 384 26.36 -7.79 -10.25
N THR A 385 25.94 -8.87 -10.90
CA THR A 385 26.29 -9.24 -12.26
C THR A 385 25.59 -8.43 -13.35
N ILE A 386 24.60 -7.59 -13.00
CA ILE A 386 23.82 -6.79 -13.98
C ILE A 386 24.72 -6.02 -14.95
N SER A 387 24.45 -6.10 -16.25
CA SER A 387 25.14 -5.31 -17.27
C SER A 387 24.86 -3.81 -17.14
N ARG A 388 25.78 -2.96 -17.61
CA ARG A 388 25.57 -1.50 -17.57
C ARG A 388 24.41 -1.12 -18.50
N GLU A 389 24.28 -1.82 -19.62
CA GLU A 389 23.23 -1.65 -20.61
C GLU A 389 21.86 -1.99 -20.02
N ALA A 390 21.72 -3.11 -19.30
CA ALA A 390 20.47 -3.46 -18.63
C ALA A 390 20.14 -2.48 -17.50
N LEU A 391 21.14 -2.07 -16.71
CA LEU A 391 20.99 -1.04 -15.68
C LEU A 391 20.48 0.28 -16.28
N ASP A 392 21.10 0.74 -17.37
CA ASP A 392 20.72 1.96 -18.07
C ASP A 392 19.30 1.88 -18.59
N TRP A 393 18.96 0.78 -19.25
CA TRP A 393 17.62 0.53 -19.78
C TRP A 393 16.56 0.54 -18.68
N GLY A 394 16.78 -0.18 -17.57
CA GLY A 394 15.83 -0.21 -16.47
C GLY A 394 15.63 1.16 -15.80
N LEU A 395 16.69 1.98 -15.74
CA LEU A 395 16.61 3.35 -15.23
C LEU A 395 15.91 4.31 -16.19
N ASP A 396 16.08 4.13 -17.50
CA ASP A 396 15.33 4.90 -18.50
C ASP A 396 13.83 4.58 -18.42
N ILE A 397 13.48 3.30 -18.30
CA ILE A 397 12.10 2.86 -18.05
C ILE A 397 11.59 3.48 -16.74
N PHE A 398 12.39 3.49 -15.67
CA PHE A 398 11.97 4.14 -14.42
C PHE A 398 11.71 5.64 -14.57
N ALA A 399 12.61 6.39 -15.19
CA ALA A 399 12.43 7.81 -15.42
C ALA A 399 11.20 8.10 -16.31
N GLU A 400 11.00 7.31 -17.36
CA GLU A 400 9.82 7.38 -18.22
C GLU A 400 8.54 7.09 -17.44
N THR A 401 8.56 6.07 -16.59
CA THR A 401 7.42 5.72 -15.74
C THR A 401 7.09 6.87 -14.79
N LEU A 402 8.08 7.50 -14.14
CA LEU A 402 7.84 8.66 -13.29
C LEU A 402 7.16 9.81 -14.04
N ARG A 403 7.59 10.10 -15.27
CA ARG A 403 6.97 11.15 -16.12
C ARG A 403 5.49 10.88 -16.41
N GLU A 404 5.04 9.63 -16.45
CA GLU A 404 3.61 9.30 -16.62
C GLU A 404 2.76 9.72 -15.40
N PHE A 405 3.38 9.87 -14.23
CA PHE A 405 2.74 10.33 -13.00
C PHE A 405 2.94 11.84 -12.77
N GLU A 406 3.69 12.52 -13.62
CA GLU A 406 3.90 13.96 -13.53
C GLU A 406 2.86 14.75 -14.33
N PRO A 407 2.42 15.91 -13.81
CA PRO A 407 1.60 16.81 -14.60
C PRO A 407 2.38 17.29 -15.83
N ALA A 408 1.73 17.33 -16.99
CA ALA A 408 2.36 17.82 -18.22
C ALA A 408 2.98 19.22 -18.01
N PRO A 409 4.21 19.48 -18.48
CA PRO A 409 4.79 20.80 -18.38
C PRO A 409 3.91 21.82 -19.12
N PRO A 410 3.78 23.06 -18.63
CA PRO A 410 3.03 24.08 -19.32
C PRO A 410 3.61 24.27 -20.74
N PRO A 411 2.76 24.59 -21.75
CA PRO A 411 3.26 24.84 -23.10
C PRO A 411 4.31 25.95 -23.04
N ARG A 412 5.49 25.73 -23.64
CA ARG A 412 6.48 26.81 -23.79
C ARG A 412 5.85 27.93 -24.62
N GLU A 413 5.87 29.15 -24.07
CA GLU A 413 5.53 30.37 -24.80
C GLU A 413 6.31 30.39 -26.12
N ARG A 414 5.60 30.16 -27.22
CA ARG A 414 6.05 30.54 -28.55
C ARG A 414 5.31 31.82 -28.90
N ASP A 415 6.10 32.81 -29.28
CA ASP A 415 5.74 34.14 -29.78
C ASP A 415 4.28 34.32 -30.17
N MET A 416 3.54 35.04 -29.33
CA MET A 416 2.31 35.71 -29.73
C MET A 416 2.63 37.00 -30.46
N THR A 417 3.15 36.90 -31.67
CA THR A 417 3.02 37.98 -32.65
C THR A 417 2.68 37.37 -34.00
N GLU A 418 1.55 37.83 -34.54
CA GLU A 418 1.01 37.55 -35.88
C GLU A 418 0.11 36.31 -35.99
N LEU A 419 -1.20 36.55 -35.95
CA LEU A 419 -2.12 36.24 -37.06
C LEU A 419 -3.45 37.02 -36.89
N PRO A 420 -4.11 37.45 -37.98
CA PRO A 420 -5.10 38.51 -37.99
C PRO A 420 -6.55 38.02 -38.02
N GLY A 421 -7.43 38.82 -37.40
CA GLY A 421 -8.77 39.16 -37.86
C GLY A 421 -9.77 38.04 -38.12
N ILE A 422 -10.71 37.83 -37.19
CA ILE A 422 -12.07 37.38 -37.55
C ILE A 422 -13.11 38.25 -36.84
N ALA A 423 -13.95 38.84 -37.69
CA ALA A 423 -14.98 39.81 -37.38
C ALA A 423 -16.12 39.27 -36.52
N THR A 424 -16.66 40.19 -35.72
CA THR A 424 -17.96 40.15 -35.07
C THR A 424 -19.08 39.65 -35.99
N ARG A 425 -19.80 38.61 -35.56
CA ARG A 425 -21.19 38.37 -35.96
C ARG A 425 -22.06 38.18 -34.73
N ARG A 426 -23.07 39.06 -34.64
CA ARG A 426 -24.22 38.97 -33.75
C ARG A 426 -24.85 37.58 -33.82
N ARG A 427 -25.27 37.05 -32.66
CA ARG A 427 -26.30 36.03 -32.57
C ARG A 427 -27.40 36.52 -31.63
N THR A 428 -28.50 36.88 -32.25
CA THR A 428 -29.86 36.93 -31.69
C THR A 428 -30.37 35.51 -31.41
N GLU A 429 -31.41 35.46 -30.59
CA GLU A 429 -32.33 34.35 -30.28
C GLU A 429 -31.97 33.49 -29.07
N VAL A 430 -32.53 33.95 -27.93
CA VAL A 430 -32.86 33.17 -26.74
C VAL A 430 -33.96 32.18 -27.13
N HIS A 431 -33.67 30.88 -27.07
CA HIS A 431 -34.72 29.87 -27.08
C HIS A 431 -35.26 29.70 -25.66
N ASP A 432 -36.52 30.11 -25.48
CA ASP A 432 -37.37 29.76 -24.35
C ASP A 432 -37.46 28.23 -24.22
N VAL A 433 -37.09 27.70 -23.04
CA VAL A 433 -37.36 26.32 -22.64
C VAL A 433 -38.74 26.28 -21.98
N PRO A 434 -39.63 25.33 -22.31
CA PRO A 434 -41.01 25.36 -21.83
C PRO A 434 -41.08 25.23 -20.31
N ARG A 435 -41.89 26.09 -19.67
CA ARG A 435 -42.32 25.93 -18.28
C ARG A 435 -43.06 24.59 -18.12
N ARG A 436 -42.46 23.62 -17.43
CA ARG A 436 -43.17 22.44 -16.92
C ARG A 436 -44.23 22.87 -15.91
N SER A 437 -45.39 22.23 -15.95
CA SER A 437 -46.52 22.46 -15.05
C SER A 437 -46.15 22.19 -13.59
N SER A 438 -46.73 22.98 -12.69
CA SER A 438 -46.37 23.09 -11.27
C SER A 438 -46.96 22.01 -10.35
N SER A 439 -47.09 20.76 -10.82
CA SER A 439 -47.69 19.67 -10.02
C SER A 439 -46.82 18.42 -9.86
N GLU A 440 -45.68 18.30 -10.55
CA GLU A 440 -44.75 17.18 -10.37
C GLU A 440 -43.63 17.55 -9.38
N PRO A 441 -43.28 16.65 -8.44
CA PRO A 441 -42.19 16.89 -7.49
C PRO A 441 -40.86 17.06 -8.22
N ARG A 442 -40.01 17.97 -7.71
CA ARG A 442 -38.68 18.26 -8.28
C ARG A 442 -37.69 17.11 -8.12
N ALA A 443 -37.91 16.27 -7.11
CA ALA A 443 -37.15 15.04 -6.88
C ALA A 443 -38.02 14.01 -6.14
N HIS A 444 -37.73 12.73 -6.31
CA HIS A 444 -38.32 11.64 -5.52
C HIS A 444 -37.24 10.96 -4.70
N LEU A 445 -37.33 11.09 -3.38
CA LEU A 445 -36.32 10.66 -2.42
C LEU A 445 -36.86 9.57 -1.49
N MET A 446 -35.98 8.72 -1.00
CA MET A 446 -36.20 7.75 0.07
C MET A 446 -35.31 8.11 1.26
N MET A 447 -35.87 8.04 2.47
CA MET A 447 -35.17 8.23 3.75
C MET A 447 -35.70 7.22 4.78
N CYS A 448 -34.96 6.96 5.86
CA CYS A 448 -35.41 6.10 6.96
C CYS A 448 -35.27 6.87 8.29
N ALA A 449 -36.29 6.79 9.15
CA ALA A 449 -36.32 7.55 10.39
C ALA A 449 -35.26 7.03 11.41
N PRO A 450 -34.61 7.91 12.19
CA PRO A 450 -33.51 7.52 13.07
C PRO A 450 -33.99 6.99 14.44
N ASP A 451 -35.12 6.30 14.49
CA ASP A 451 -35.76 5.89 15.74
C ASP A 451 -34.90 4.91 16.55
N TYR A 452 -34.11 4.09 15.85
CA TYR A 452 -33.16 3.12 16.39
C TYR A 452 -31.70 3.44 16.03
N PHE A 453 -31.41 4.65 15.53
CA PHE A 453 -30.05 5.02 15.15
C PHE A 453 -29.15 5.14 16.39
N GLU A 454 -28.03 4.44 16.34
CA GLU A 454 -26.97 4.51 17.33
C GLU A 454 -25.64 4.10 16.71
N VAL A 455 -24.53 4.51 17.33
CA VAL A 455 -23.20 3.97 17.01
C VAL A 455 -22.88 2.94 18.09
N SER A 456 -23.34 1.70 17.89
CA SER A 456 -23.10 0.58 18.84
C SER A 456 -21.95 -0.35 18.44
N TYR A 457 -21.41 -0.17 17.23
CA TYR A 457 -20.25 -0.90 16.72
C TYR A 457 -19.37 0.04 15.87
N ARG A 458 -18.17 -0.43 15.49
CA ARG A 458 -17.22 0.31 14.66
C ARG A 458 -16.94 -0.45 13.37
N ILE A 459 -17.44 0.07 12.26
CA ILE A 459 -17.09 -0.43 10.92
C ILE A 459 -16.26 0.57 10.11
N ASN A 460 -16.19 1.85 10.52
CA ASN A 460 -15.35 2.87 9.88
C ASN A 460 -14.68 3.79 10.94
N PRO A 461 -13.68 4.61 10.57
CA PRO A 461 -12.92 5.43 11.51
C PRO A 461 -13.72 6.53 12.23
N TRP A 462 -14.89 6.93 11.75
CA TRP A 462 -15.74 7.93 12.41
C TRP A 462 -16.44 7.36 13.64
N MET A 463 -16.75 6.07 13.62
CA MET A 463 -17.57 5.41 14.63
C MET A 463 -16.80 5.19 15.94
N ASP A 464 -17.28 5.81 17.01
CA ASP A 464 -16.82 5.58 18.37
C ASP A 464 -17.99 5.20 19.29
N PRO A 465 -18.20 3.88 19.52
CA PRO A 465 -19.28 3.40 20.38
C PRO A 465 -19.17 3.87 21.84
N ALA A 466 -17.95 4.06 22.35
CA ALA A 466 -17.75 4.53 23.72
C ALA A 466 -18.15 6.00 23.85
N GLN A 467 -17.76 6.83 22.88
CA GLN A 467 -18.17 8.23 22.83
C GLN A 467 -19.67 8.39 22.63
N TRP A 468 -20.29 7.54 21.81
CA TRP A 468 -21.74 7.53 21.61
C TRP A 468 -22.47 7.18 22.91
N SER A 469 -22.09 6.06 23.54
CA SER A 469 -22.70 5.58 24.79
C SER A 469 -22.68 6.64 25.89
N ALA A 470 -21.57 7.39 26.02
CA ALA A 470 -21.43 8.47 27.00
C ALA A 470 -22.41 9.65 26.81
N SER A 471 -23.13 9.73 25.69
CA SER A 471 -24.06 10.81 25.37
C SER A 471 -25.27 10.34 24.56
N ALA A 472 -25.66 9.06 24.71
CA ALA A 472 -26.61 8.39 23.83
C ALA A 472 -27.96 9.11 23.72
N GLU A 473 -28.56 9.53 24.85
CA GLU A 473 -29.85 10.24 24.84
C GLU A 473 -29.80 11.56 24.07
N ARG A 474 -28.74 12.36 24.29
CA ARG A 474 -28.53 13.64 23.59
C ARG A 474 -28.32 13.40 22.10
N LEU A 475 -27.44 12.47 21.74
CA LEU A 475 -27.10 12.18 20.34
C LEU A 475 -28.29 11.60 19.57
N ALA A 476 -29.12 10.76 20.19
CA ALA A 476 -30.36 10.25 19.60
C ALA A 476 -31.40 11.37 19.38
N HIS A 477 -31.54 12.28 20.35
CA HIS A 477 -32.39 13.47 20.20
C HIS A 477 -31.92 14.39 19.08
N ASP A 478 -30.62 14.63 18.98
CA ASP A 478 -30.02 15.45 17.93
C ASP A 478 -30.13 14.78 16.55
N ALA A 479 -30.02 13.45 16.47
CA ALA A 479 -30.24 12.69 15.24
C ALA A 479 -31.69 12.85 14.73
N ARG A 480 -32.69 12.71 15.60
CA ARG A 480 -34.11 12.93 15.24
C ARG A 480 -34.34 14.35 14.73
N ARG A 481 -33.77 15.35 15.41
CA ARG A 481 -33.90 16.77 15.01
C ARG A 481 -33.25 17.04 13.66
N GLY A 482 -32.00 16.61 13.48
CA GLY A 482 -31.25 16.80 12.23
C GLY A 482 -31.94 16.12 11.04
N TRP A 483 -32.43 14.89 11.23
CA TRP A 483 -33.19 14.16 10.21
C TRP A 483 -34.50 14.86 9.83
N GLN A 484 -35.28 15.35 10.79
CA GLN A 484 -36.51 16.11 10.54
C GLN A 484 -36.22 17.43 9.79
N GLN A 485 -35.13 18.11 10.14
CA GLN A 485 -34.69 19.33 9.45
C GLN A 485 -34.24 19.03 8.02
N LEU A 486 -33.54 17.92 7.79
CA LEU A 486 -33.12 17.49 6.46
C LEU A 486 -34.35 17.18 5.58
N LYS A 487 -35.26 16.34 6.07
CA LYS A 487 -36.51 15.99 5.37
C LYS A 487 -37.35 17.23 5.02
N SER A 488 -37.58 18.12 5.99
CA SER A 488 -38.36 19.34 5.75
C SER A 488 -37.67 20.32 4.79
N THR A 489 -36.34 20.32 4.74
CA THR A 489 -35.58 21.07 3.73
C THR A 489 -35.82 20.51 2.33
N TYR A 490 -35.76 19.18 2.15
CA TYR A 490 -36.10 18.55 0.88
C TYR A 490 -37.54 18.84 0.43
N GLU A 491 -38.52 18.71 1.33
CA GLU A 491 -39.93 18.97 1.02
C GLU A 491 -40.18 20.43 0.61
N ARG A 492 -39.54 21.38 1.30
CA ARG A 492 -39.58 22.81 0.94
C ARG A 492 -38.90 23.12 -0.39
N LEU A 493 -37.89 22.35 -0.77
CA LEU A 493 -37.27 22.41 -2.10
C LEU A 493 -38.11 21.71 -3.18
N GLY A 494 -39.27 21.15 -2.82
CA GLY A 494 -40.23 20.54 -3.72
C GLY A 494 -39.96 19.05 -3.98
N ALA A 495 -39.16 18.39 -3.16
CA ALA A 495 -38.96 16.95 -3.24
C ALA A 495 -40.11 16.20 -2.56
N ARG A 496 -40.50 15.07 -3.12
CA ARG A 496 -41.31 14.05 -2.45
C ARG A 496 -40.38 13.12 -1.69
N VAL A 497 -40.65 12.89 -0.40
CA VAL A 497 -39.87 11.97 0.44
C VAL A 497 -40.74 10.79 0.87
N ASP A 498 -40.32 9.59 0.52
CA ASP A 498 -40.89 8.35 1.00
C ASP A 498 -40.05 7.79 2.15
N VAL A 499 -40.70 7.47 3.28
CA VAL A 499 -40.01 7.05 4.50
C VAL A 499 -40.08 5.53 4.67
N GLN A 500 -38.93 4.88 4.69
CA GLN A 500 -38.79 3.48 5.06
C GLN A 500 -38.95 3.32 6.58
N PRO A 501 -39.74 2.34 7.04
CA PRO A 501 -39.87 2.05 8.46
C PRO A 501 -38.52 1.56 9.05
N PRO A 502 -38.04 2.15 10.15
CA PRO A 502 -36.82 1.69 10.81
C PRO A 502 -37.04 0.36 11.54
N GLN A 503 -35.97 -0.39 11.78
CA GLN A 503 -36.04 -1.69 12.44
C GLN A 503 -35.19 -1.73 13.73
N PRO A 504 -35.74 -2.25 14.84
CA PRO A 504 -34.95 -2.47 16.05
C PRO A 504 -33.74 -3.37 15.78
N GLY A 505 -32.58 -2.98 16.29
CA GLY A 505 -31.33 -3.74 16.13
C GLY A 505 -30.60 -3.53 14.80
N LEU A 506 -31.13 -2.70 13.90
CA LEU A 506 -30.47 -2.30 12.66
C LEU A 506 -30.26 -0.78 12.63
N PRO A 507 -29.27 -0.25 13.38
CA PRO A 507 -29.13 1.18 13.59
C PRO A 507 -28.77 1.94 12.31
N ASP A 508 -28.07 1.30 11.37
CA ASP A 508 -27.54 1.92 10.15
C ASP A 508 -28.56 2.00 9.00
N MET A 509 -29.79 1.51 9.19
CA MET A 509 -30.88 1.63 8.19
C MET A 509 -31.21 3.08 7.81
N VAL A 510 -30.79 4.06 8.62
CA VAL A 510 -30.92 5.48 8.30
C VAL A 510 -30.16 5.85 7.02
N PHE A 511 -29.09 5.12 6.68
CA PHE A 511 -28.24 5.37 5.51
C PHE A 511 -28.82 4.78 4.23
N THR A 512 -30.01 5.26 3.83
CA THR A 512 -30.78 4.72 2.71
C THR A 512 -30.09 4.77 1.35
N ALA A 513 -29.10 5.65 1.12
CA ALA A 513 -28.30 5.62 -0.10
C ALA A 513 -27.59 4.28 -0.28
N ASN A 514 -27.33 3.57 0.82
CA ASN A 514 -26.62 2.30 0.82
C ASN A 514 -27.53 1.10 0.56
N ALA A 515 -28.84 1.30 0.41
CA ALA A 515 -29.81 0.22 0.23
C ALA A 515 -29.89 -0.29 -1.23
N ALA A 516 -29.67 0.59 -2.22
CA ALA A 516 -29.67 0.27 -3.64
C ALA A 516 -29.09 1.40 -4.48
N LEU A 517 -28.86 1.14 -5.77
CA LEU A 517 -28.83 2.16 -6.81
C LEU A 517 -30.15 2.14 -7.58
N VAL A 518 -30.77 3.30 -7.84
CA VAL A 518 -31.96 3.41 -8.69
C VAL A 518 -31.67 4.32 -9.86
N LEU A 519 -31.74 3.76 -11.07
CA LEU A 519 -31.54 4.47 -12.33
C LEU A 519 -32.50 3.91 -13.37
N ASP A 520 -33.16 4.80 -14.12
CA ASP A 520 -34.22 4.43 -15.08
C ASP A 520 -35.31 3.53 -14.46
N ARG A 521 -35.71 3.84 -13.22
CA ARG A 521 -36.71 3.09 -12.44
C ARG A 521 -36.36 1.61 -12.24
N LYS A 522 -35.07 1.24 -12.38
CA LYS A 522 -34.53 -0.07 -12.05
C LYS A 522 -33.67 0.03 -10.79
N ALA A 523 -34.00 -0.76 -9.77
CA ALA A 523 -33.29 -0.79 -8.51
C ALA A 523 -32.33 -1.99 -8.45
N LEU A 524 -31.02 -1.75 -8.34
CA LEU A 524 -30.03 -2.77 -8.01
C LEU A 524 -29.78 -2.76 -6.51
N LEU A 525 -30.23 -3.79 -5.81
CA LEU A 525 -30.14 -3.89 -4.34
C LEU A 525 -28.70 -4.06 -3.87
N ALA A 526 -28.36 -3.43 -2.76
CA ALA A 526 -27.06 -3.57 -2.13
C ALA A 526 -26.81 -4.98 -1.57
N ARG A 527 -25.53 -5.31 -1.40
CA ARG A 527 -25.04 -6.47 -0.64
C ARG A 527 -23.88 -5.99 0.25
N PHE A 528 -24.07 -6.06 1.56
CA PHE A 528 -23.18 -5.43 2.53
C PHE A 528 -21.93 -6.27 2.84
N LEU A 529 -20.78 -5.61 2.92
CA LEU A 529 -19.53 -6.24 3.32
C LEU A 529 -19.60 -6.66 4.80
N CYS A 530 -19.96 -5.71 5.64
CA CYS A 530 -20.01 -5.82 7.09
C CYS A 530 -21.17 -6.68 7.56
N ALA A 531 -20.88 -7.65 8.43
CA ALA A 531 -21.86 -8.59 8.94
C ALA A 531 -22.98 -7.89 9.72
N GLU A 532 -22.63 -6.80 10.42
CA GLU A 532 -23.50 -5.96 11.23
C GLU A 532 -24.65 -5.36 10.40
N ARG A 533 -24.42 -5.11 9.11
CA ARG A 533 -25.39 -4.48 8.20
C ARG A 533 -26.17 -5.45 7.33
N ARG A 534 -25.76 -6.72 7.23
CA ARG A 534 -26.43 -7.73 6.38
C ARG A 534 -27.89 -7.99 6.75
N GLY A 535 -28.28 -7.68 7.99
CA GLY A 535 -29.69 -7.74 8.41
C GLY A 535 -30.59 -6.74 7.68
N GLU A 536 -30.03 -5.64 7.16
CA GLU A 536 -30.76 -4.58 6.44
C GLU A 536 -31.29 -5.07 5.08
N GLU A 537 -30.57 -5.98 4.40
CA GLU A 537 -30.84 -6.41 3.02
C GLU A 537 -32.27 -6.95 2.82
N ALA A 538 -32.80 -7.68 3.81
CA ALA A 538 -34.16 -8.22 3.75
C ALA A 538 -35.23 -7.12 3.86
N HIS A 539 -34.97 -6.10 4.66
CA HIS A 539 -35.89 -4.97 4.87
C HIS A 539 -35.86 -3.99 3.70
N ASP A 540 -34.67 -3.74 3.15
CA ASP A 540 -34.51 -2.93 1.94
C ASP A 540 -35.24 -3.58 0.77
N ARG A 541 -35.03 -4.88 0.55
CA ARG A 541 -35.76 -5.67 -0.45
C ARG A 541 -37.28 -5.52 -0.30
N ALA A 542 -37.80 -5.69 0.91
CA ALA A 542 -39.24 -5.57 1.16
C ALA A 542 -39.76 -4.17 0.84
N PHE A 543 -38.99 -3.13 1.15
CA PHE A 543 -39.33 -1.76 0.80
C PHE A 543 -39.34 -1.53 -0.72
N PHE A 544 -38.31 -1.99 -1.44
CA PHE A 544 -38.28 -1.90 -2.91
C PHE A 544 -39.40 -2.69 -3.58
N GLN A 545 -39.81 -3.84 -3.02
CA GLN A 545 -41.00 -4.56 -3.48
C GLN A 545 -42.27 -3.73 -3.32
N ALA A 546 -42.43 -3.00 -2.21
CA ALA A 546 -43.53 -2.07 -2.02
C ALA A 546 -43.46 -0.87 -3.01
N LEU A 547 -42.25 -0.35 -3.28
CA LEU A 547 -42.02 0.68 -4.31
C LEU A 547 -42.47 0.19 -5.69
N ARG A 548 -42.14 -1.05 -6.05
CA ARG A 548 -42.54 -1.67 -7.31
C ARG A 548 -44.05 -1.87 -7.39
N ALA A 549 -44.67 -2.37 -6.32
CA ALA A 549 -46.11 -2.63 -6.27
C ALA A 549 -46.95 -1.36 -6.49
N ARG A 550 -46.46 -0.18 -6.08
CA ARG A 550 -47.10 1.12 -6.29
C ARG A 550 -46.63 1.86 -7.54
N GLY A 551 -45.84 1.22 -8.40
CA GLY A 551 -45.34 1.79 -9.65
C GLY A 551 -44.33 2.93 -9.47
N ALA A 552 -43.56 2.96 -8.38
CA ALA A 552 -42.46 3.92 -8.21
C ALA A 552 -41.18 3.46 -8.94
N ILE A 553 -40.97 2.14 -9.04
CA ILE A 553 -39.93 1.49 -9.84
C ILE A 553 -40.54 0.35 -10.64
N ASP A 554 -39.85 -0.11 -11.68
CA ASP A 554 -40.34 -1.15 -12.60
C ASP A 554 -39.67 -2.50 -12.34
N GLU A 555 -38.38 -2.48 -11.98
CA GLU A 555 -37.53 -3.65 -11.88
C GLU A 555 -36.67 -3.61 -10.61
N ILE A 556 -36.47 -4.79 -10.01
CA ILE A 556 -35.56 -5.02 -8.88
C ILE A 556 -34.55 -6.07 -9.33
N VAL A 557 -33.27 -5.76 -9.22
CA VAL A 557 -32.14 -6.59 -9.59
C VAL A 557 -31.31 -6.88 -8.35
N GLU A 558 -30.81 -8.10 -8.27
CA GLU A 558 -29.90 -8.51 -7.20
C GLU A 558 -28.47 -8.20 -7.55
N THR A 559 -27.70 -7.72 -6.57
CA THR A 559 -26.23 -7.72 -6.71
C THR A 559 -25.75 -9.16 -6.96
N PRO A 560 -24.93 -9.39 -8.01
CA PRO A 560 -24.42 -10.72 -8.35
C PRO A 560 -23.79 -11.46 -7.17
N GLN A 561 -23.89 -12.79 -7.16
CA GLN A 561 -23.27 -13.58 -6.11
C GLN A 561 -21.75 -13.41 -6.12
N GLY A 562 -21.16 -13.26 -4.94
CA GLY A 562 -19.71 -13.09 -4.77
C GLY A 562 -19.22 -11.65 -4.87
N LEU A 563 -20.05 -10.70 -5.34
CA LEU A 563 -19.71 -9.29 -5.36
C LEU A 563 -20.35 -8.55 -4.19
N VAL A 564 -19.68 -7.51 -3.72
CA VAL A 564 -20.15 -6.61 -2.66
C VAL A 564 -20.44 -5.24 -3.27
N PHE A 565 -21.58 -4.66 -2.92
CA PHE A 565 -22.02 -3.37 -3.43
C PHE A 565 -22.84 -2.65 -2.38
N GLU A 566 -22.35 -1.51 -1.88
CA GLU A 566 -23.05 -0.73 -0.85
C GLU A 566 -23.86 0.43 -1.45
N GLY A 567 -24.56 0.17 -2.56
CA GLY A 567 -25.60 1.05 -3.09
C GLY A 567 -25.11 2.34 -3.74
N ALA A 568 -25.98 3.33 -3.78
CA ALA A 568 -25.75 4.64 -4.41
C ALA A 568 -24.67 5.49 -3.69
N GLY A 569 -24.26 5.13 -2.47
CA GLY A 569 -23.09 5.72 -1.80
C GLY A 569 -21.81 5.48 -2.60
N ASP A 570 -21.70 4.32 -3.25
CA ASP A 570 -20.58 3.93 -4.10
C ASP A 570 -20.91 3.96 -5.61
N ALA A 571 -22.08 4.47 -6.01
CA ALA A 571 -22.43 4.60 -7.44
C ALA A 571 -23.24 5.87 -7.71
N ILE A 572 -22.60 6.85 -8.35
CA ILE A 572 -23.15 8.20 -8.56
C ILE A 572 -23.28 8.49 -10.05
N TRP A 573 -24.52 8.73 -10.49
CA TRP A 573 -24.82 9.06 -11.89
C TRP A 573 -24.46 10.51 -12.23
N ASP A 574 -23.63 10.69 -13.25
CA ASP A 574 -23.34 11.99 -13.84
C ASP A 574 -24.13 12.17 -15.14
N ALA A 575 -25.30 12.79 -15.02
CA ALA A 575 -26.17 13.05 -16.15
C ALA A 575 -25.55 13.99 -17.21
N THR A 576 -24.61 14.85 -16.83
CA THR A 576 -23.96 15.79 -17.77
C THR A 576 -23.02 15.04 -18.71
N ARG A 577 -22.32 14.05 -18.18
CA ARG A 577 -21.33 13.25 -18.93
C ARG A 577 -21.90 11.94 -19.45
N GLY A 578 -23.05 11.50 -18.94
CA GLY A 578 -23.64 10.22 -19.27
C GLY A 578 -22.80 9.05 -18.78
N VAL A 579 -22.15 9.20 -17.61
CA VAL A 579 -21.31 8.16 -17.00
C VAL A 579 -21.76 7.89 -15.58
N LEU A 580 -21.61 6.64 -15.14
CA LEU A 580 -21.78 6.24 -13.76
C LEU A 580 -20.41 6.17 -13.08
N TRP A 581 -20.20 6.97 -12.05
CA TRP A 581 -18.97 6.93 -11.24
C TRP A 581 -19.14 5.91 -10.13
N THR A 582 -18.18 5.01 -9.93
CA THR A 582 -18.29 3.97 -8.90
C THR A 582 -17.09 3.93 -7.96
N GLY A 583 -17.33 3.96 -6.65
CA GLY A 583 -16.31 3.79 -5.62
C GLY A 583 -15.93 2.32 -5.41
N TYR A 584 -14.65 2.03 -5.19
CA TYR A 584 -14.20 0.71 -4.76
C TYR A 584 -13.01 0.78 -3.79
N GLY A 585 -12.73 -0.33 -3.09
CA GLY A 585 -11.56 -0.50 -2.23
C GLY A 585 -11.91 -0.62 -0.74
N GLN A 586 -12.88 0.16 -0.27
CA GLN A 586 -13.28 0.16 1.14
C GLN A 586 -14.53 -0.70 1.40
N ARG A 587 -15.57 -0.55 0.55
CA ARG A 587 -16.90 -1.14 0.78
C ARG A 587 -17.50 -1.89 -0.42
N SER A 588 -17.21 -1.46 -1.64
CA SER A 588 -17.70 -2.10 -2.86
C SER A 588 -16.57 -2.75 -3.67
N SER A 589 -16.89 -3.85 -4.36
CA SER A 589 -15.96 -4.60 -5.23
C SER A 589 -15.66 -3.84 -6.53
N TYR A 590 -14.43 -3.93 -7.03
CA TYR A 590 -14.03 -3.32 -8.31
C TYR A 590 -14.85 -3.83 -9.50
N GLU A 591 -15.20 -5.12 -9.49
CA GLU A 591 -15.95 -5.81 -10.52
C GLU A 591 -17.40 -5.29 -10.64
N MET A 592 -17.91 -4.57 -9.63
CA MET A 592 -19.23 -3.96 -9.69
C MET A 592 -19.38 -2.98 -10.84
N GLN A 593 -18.29 -2.38 -11.32
CA GLN A 593 -18.36 -1.47 -12.46
C GLN A 593 -18.93 -2.16 -13.72
N TYR A 594 -18.62 -3.44 -13.93
CA TYR A 594 -19.08 -4.21 -15.08
C TYR A 594 -20.54 -4.62 -14.90
N ALA A 595 -20.89 -5.10 -13.71
CA ALA A 595 -22.28 -5.42 -13.38
C ALA A 595 -23.20 -4.20 -13.49
N LEU A 596 -22.72 -3.02 -13.06
CA LEU A 596 -23.44 -1.75 -13.17
C LEU A 596 -23.54 -1.28 -14.63
N ALA A 597 -22.44 -1.35 -15.39
CA ALA A 597 -22.45 -1.00 -16.81
C ALA A 597 -23.43 -1.88 -17.59
N GLU A 598 -23.50 -3.18 -17.29
CA GLU A 598 -24.45 -4.12 -17.88
C GLU A 598 -25.90 -3.85 -17.45
N THR A 599 -26.13 -3.75 -16.13
CA THR A 599 -27.47 -3.60 -15.54
C THR A 599 -28.21 -2.38 -16.08
N TYR A 600 -27.47 -1.28 -16.27
CA TYR A 600 -28.02 0.01 -16.68
C TYR A 600 -27.69 0.41 -18.12
N ALA A 601 -26.85 -0.36 -18.81
CA ALA A 601 -26.39 -0.07 -20.17
C ALA A 601 -25.80 1.34 -20.33
N VAL A 602 -24.98 1.76 -19.36
CA VAL A 602 -24.27 3.05 -19.34
C VAL A 602 -22.77 2.84 -19.13
N PRO A 603 -21.92 3.75 -19.64
CA PRO A 603 -20.50 3.75 -19.30
C PRO A 603 -20.32 3.92 -17.79
N THR A 604 -19.41 3.13 -17.22
CA THR A 604 -19.09 3.17 -15.79
C THR A 604 -17.60 3.43 -15.59
N VAL A 605 -17.25 4.26 -14.62
CA VAL A 605 -15.87 4.65 -14.31
C VAL A 605 -15.59 4.34 -12.84
N ALA A 606 -14.69 3.38 -12.60
CA ALA A 606 -14.29 2.98 -11.26
C ALA A 606 -13.23 3.91 -10.64
N LEU A 607 -13.49 4.34 -9.41
CA LEU A 607 -12.70 5.24 -8.60
C LEU A 607 -12.30 4.53 -7.30
N GLU A 608 -11.00 4.37 -7.08
CA GLU A 608 -10.43 3.74 -5.88
C GLU A 608 -10.38 4.75 -4.73
N LEU A 609 -10.95 4.37 -3.61
CA LEU A 609 -10.94 5.13 -2.36
C LEU A 609 -9.81 4.62 -1.46
N VAL A 610 -8.86 5.50 -1.12
CA VAL A 610 -7.62 5.15 -0.41
C VAL A 610 -7.61 5.59 1.06
N ASP A 611 -8.49 6.51 1.43
CA ASP A 611 -8.60 6.97 2.81
C ASP A 611 -9.79 6.26 3.49
N PRO A 612 -9.58 5.44 4.53
CA PRO A 612 -10.65 4.69 5.18
C PRO A 612 -11.69 5.59 5.88
N ARG A 613 -11.39 6.88 6.09
CA ARG A 613 -12.39 7.87 6.55
C ARG A 613 -13.42 8.15 5.46
N PHE A 614 -13.07 8.04 4.19
CA PHE A 614 -13.95 8.29 3.06
C PHE A 614 -14.32 6.96 2.39
N TYR A 615 -15.04 6.12 3.14
CA TYR A 615 -15.28 4.72 2.82
C TYR A 615 -16.33 4.47 1.74
N HIS A 616 -17.10 5.51 1.37
CA HIS A 616 -18.00 5.51 0.21
C HIS A 616 -17.69 6.70 -0.70
N LEU A 617 -17.95 6.55 -2.00
CA LEU A 617 -17.65 7.58 -3.00
C LEU A 617 -18.32 8.92 -2.66
N ASP A 618 -19.59 8.89 -2.24
CA ASP A 618 -20.39 10.06 -1.88
C ASP A 618 -19.82 10.86 -0.70
N THR A 619 -18.95 10.28 0.14
CA THR A 619 -18.31 11.01 1.24
C THR A 619 -17.23 11.98 0.78
N CYS A 620 -16.72 11.81 -0.45
CA CYS A 620 -15.61 12.57 -0.99
C CYS A 620 -15.78 13.02 -2.45
N PHE A 621 -16.90 12.66 -3.10
CA PHE A 621 -17.23 13.05 -4.47
C PHE A 621 -18.72 13.33 -4.63
N CYS A 622 -19.05 14.53 -5.13
CA CYS A 622 -20.44 14.90 -5.40
C CYS A 622 -20.58 15.61 -6.74
N VAL A 623 -21.47 15.08 -7.59
CA VAL A 623 -21.79 15.65 -8.90
C VAL A 623 -22.90 16.69 -8.76
N LEU A 624 -22.66 17.89 -9.29
CA LEU A 624 -23.61 19.00 -9.27
C LEU A 624 -24.32 19.17 -10.61
N SER A 625 -25.52 19.78 -10.58
CA SER A 625 -26.43 19.86 -11.73
C SER A 625 -25.90 20.59 -12.99
N GLY A 626 -24.87 21.42 -12.84
CA GLY A 626 -24.21 22.18 -13.91
C GLY A 626 -22.97 21.49 -14.48
N GLY A 627 -22.74 20.24 -14.09
CA GLY A 627 -21.60 19.42 -14.50
C GLY A 627 -20.35 19.63 -13.65
N GLU A 628 -20.39 20.53 -12.67
CA GLU A 628 -19.31 20.64 -11.69
C GLU A 628 -19.28 19.45 -10.73
N VAL A 629 -18.10 19.15 -10.21
CA VAL A 629 -17.90 18.09 -9.23
C VAL A 629 -17.16 18.63 -8.02
N MET A 630 -17.76 18.46 -6.85
CA MET A 630 -17.06 18.62 -5.58
C MET A 630 -16.21 17.38 -5.32
N VAL A 631 -14.92 17.55 -5.10
CA VAL A 631 -14.00 16.44 -4.85
C VAL A 631 -13.05 16.75 -3.70
N TYR A 632 -12.95 15.83 -2.75
CA TYR A 632 -11.87 15.82 -1.76
C TYR A 632 -10.75 14.93 -2.26
N ARG A 633 -9.70 15.55 -2.81
CA ARG A 633 -8.67 14.84 -3.57
C ARG A 633 -7.93 13.76 -2.75
N PRO A 634 -7.56 13.98 -1.47
CA PRO A 634 -6.84 12.97 -0.68
C PRO A 634 -7.58 11.64 -0.47
N ALA A 635 -8.90 11.57 -0.69
CA ALA A 635 -9.65 10.32 -0.56
C ALA A 635 -9.44 9.34 -1.71
N PHE A 636 -8.89 9.78 -2.85
CA PHE A 636 -8.80 8.98 -4.07
C PHE A 636 -7.39 8.54 -4.38
N ALA A 637 -7.24 7.33 -4.94
CA ALA A 637 -5.99 6.95 -5.58
C ALA A 637 -5.68 7.91 -6.73
N ALA A 638 -4.40 8.17 -6.99
CA ALA A 638 -4.02 9.10 -8.05
C ALA A 638 -4.53 8.70 -9.46
N LYS A 639 -4.83 7.41 -9.73
CA LYS A 639 -5.46 6.97 -11.00
C LYS A 639 -6.86 7.58 -11.12
N SER A 640 -7.61 7.45 -10.05
CA SER A 640 -8.99 7.92 -9.93
C SER A 640 -9.05 9.43 -9.96
N LEU A 641 -8.12 10.13 -9.31
CA LEU A 641 -7.98 11.59 -9.49
C LEU A 641 -7.67 11.98 -10.94
N GLY A 642 -6.80 11.25 -11.63
CA GLY A 642 -6.51 11.48 -13.04
C GLY A 642 -7.76 11.35 -13.91
N LEU A 643 -8.52 10.26 -13.73
CA LEU A 643 -9.79 10.03 -14.43
C LEU A 643 -10.82 11.13 -14.13
N ILE A 644 -10.93 11.56 -12.87
CA ILE A 644 -11.80 12.67 -12.48
C ILE A 644 -11.37 13.95 -13.18
N GLU A 645 -10.08 14.32 -13.15
CA GLU A 645 -9.59 15.53 -13.81
C GLU A 645 -9.77 15.51 -15.32
N GLU A 646 -9.53 14.36 -15.96
CA GLU A 646 -9.65 14.18 -17.40
C GLU A 646 -11.10 14.32 -17.87
N LEU A 647 -12.03 13.61 -17.21
CA LEU A 647 -13.43 13.60 -17.62
C LEU A 647 -14.19 14.83 -17.13
N VAL A 648 -13.85 15.37 -15.95
CA VAL A 648 -14.55 16.53 -15.39
C VAL A 648 -14.08 17.84 -16.01
N GLY A 649 -12.77 17.99 -16.21
CA GLY A 649 -12.13 19.26 -16.55
C GLY A 649 -11.87 20.13 -15.31
N ARG A 650 -10.68 20.74 -15.25
CA ARG A 650 -10.23 21.49 -14.07
C ARG A 650 -11.10 22.69 -13.71
N ASP A 651 -11.72 23.33 -14.69
CA ASP A 651 -12.63 24.47 -14.50
C ASP A 651 -13.95 24.06 -13.81
N LYS A 652 -14.33 22.79 -13.96
CA LYS A 652 -15.53 22.19 -13.38
C LYS A 652 -15.27 21.47 -12.05
N LEU A 653 -14.03 21.39 -11.59
CA LEU A 653 -13.73 20.85 -10.27
C LEU A 653 -13.83 21.92 -9.19
N ILE A 654 -14.57 21.59 -8.12
CA ILE A 654 -14.58 22.31 -6.86
C ILE A 654 -13.78 21.46 -5.88
N VAL A 655 -12.50 21.79 -5.73
CA VAL A 655 -11.62 21.07 -4.80
C VAL A 655 -12.00 21.49 -3.37
N VAL A 656 -12.45 20.51 -2.60
CA VAL A 656 -12.84 20.70 -1.20
C VAL A 656 -11.61 20.48 -0.33
N GLY A 657 -11.36 21.38 0.62
CA GLY A 657 -10.23 21.29 1.55
C GLY A 657 -10.54 20.44 2.79
N ASP A 658 -9.50 20.10 3.55
CA ASP A 658 -9.58 19.24 4.75
C ASP A 658 -10.63 19.69 5.77
N ALA A 659 -10.77 21.00 5.99
CA ALA A 659 -11.73 21.54 6.94
C ALA A 659 -13.17 21.16 6.57
N ASP A 660 -13.54 21.26 5.30
CA ASP A 660 -14.86 20.91 4.81
C ASP A 660 -15.05 19.39 4.68
N ALA A 661 -14.03 18.70 4.17
CA ALA A 661 -14.06 17.26 3.96
C ALA A 661 -14.14 16.47 5.28
N HIS A 662 -13.39 16.89 6.32
CA HIS A 662 -13.47 16.26 7.65
C HIS A 662 -14.79 16.57 8.39
N HIS A 663 -15.62 17.47 7.87
CA HIS A 663 -17.00 17.66 8.32
C HIS A 663 -18.02 17.05 7.35
N LEU A 664 -17.59 16.20 6.41
CA LEU A 664 -18.43 15.52 5.41
C LEU A 664 -19.22 16.50 4.52
N ALA A 665 -18.70 17.69 4.24
CA ALA A 665 -19.36 18.68 3.40
C ALA A 665 -19.61 18.20 1.95
N VAL A 666 -18.77 17.28 1.45
CA VAL A 666 -18.95 16.70 0.11
C VAL A 666 -20.15 15.77 0.05
N ASN A 667 -20.50 15.13 1.18
CA ASN A 667 -21.63 14.22 1.31
C ASN A 667 -22.97 14.97 1.27
N SER A 668 -23.34 15.38 0.05
CA SER A 668 -24.32 16.42 -0.21
C SER A 668 -25.26 16.02 -1.35
N VAL A 669 -26.49 16.51 -1.28
CA VAL A 669 -27.53 16.24 -2.29
C VAL A 669 -27.77 17.48 -3.12
N CYS A 670 -27.57 17.36 -4.44
CA CYS A 670 -27.82 18.43 -5.40
C CYS A 670 -29.22 18.31 -6.02
N LEU A 671 -30.12 19.25 -5.72
CA LEU A 671 -31.47 19.36 -6.28
C LEU A 671 -31.53 20.59 -7.20
N GLY A 672 -31.09 20.41 -8.45
CA GLY A 672 -30.89 21.53 -9.37
C GLY A 672 -29.80 22.46 -8.83
N ARG A 673 -30.09 23.76 -8.68
CA ARG A 673 -29.14 24.74 -8.12
C ARG A 673 -29.12 24.79 -6.59
N ASP A 674 -29.91 23.99 -5.91
CA ASP A 674 -29.93 23.92 -4.45
C ASP A 674 -29.06 22.72 -3.99
N VAL A 675 -28.04 22.98 -3.17
CA VAL A 675 -27.10 21.96 -2.66
C VAL A 675 -27.34 21.82 -1.17
N VAL A 676 -27.79 20.66 -0.72
CA VAL A 676 -28.07 20.37 0.70
C VAL A 676 -26.87 19.62 1.29
N LEU A 677 -26.25 20.18 2.32
CA LEU A 677 -25.02 19.67 2.94
C LEU A 677 -24.99 19.93 4.45
N CYS A 678 -24.09 19.28 5.20
CA CYS A 678 -24.05 19.42 6.65
C CYS A 678 -23.08 20.49 7.17
N HIS A 679 -22.11 20.88 6.35
CA HIS A 679 -21.12 21.88 6.66
C HIS A 679 -20.69 22.61 5.39
N ALA A 680 -20.35 23.89 5.51
CA ALA A 680 -19.71 24.63 4.43
C ALA A 680 -18.96 25.83 5.00
N SER A 681 -17.64 25.85 4.84
CA SER A 681 -16.78 26.99 5.06
C SER A 681 -17.14 28.16 4.14
N ASP A 682 -16.69 29.36 4.48
CA ASP A 682 -16.90 30.53 3.62
C ASP A 682 -16.30 30.36 2.23
N ALA A 683 -15.17 29.64 2.13
CA ALA A 683 -14.52 29.32 0.87
C ALA A 683 -15.40 28.41 0.00
N LEU A 684 -15.94 27.33 0.57
CA LEU A 684 -16.83 26.43 -0.16
C LEU A 684 -18.14 27.11 -0.54
N ARG A 685 -18.71 27.93 0.34
CA ARG A 685 -19.90 28.74 0.04
C ARG A 685 -19.65 29.71 -1.11
N GLY A 686 -18.50 30.39 -1.11
CA GLY A 686 -18.07 31.27 -2.20
C GLY A 686 -17.97 30.52 -3.53
N ALA A 687 -17.26 29.40 -3.55
CA ALA A 687 -17.06 28.59 -4.77
C ALA A 687 -18.39 28.07 -5.36
N LEU A 688 -19.34 27.67 -4.50
CA LEU A 688 -20.68 27.26 -4.91
C LEU A 688 -21.52 28.45 -5.43
N ALA A 689 -21.51 29.57 -4.72
CA ALA A 689 -22.27 30.77 -5.09
C ALA A 689 -21.80 31.37 -6.42
N GLU A 690 -20.48 31.42 -6.66
CA GLU A 690 -19.88 31.86 -7.93
C GLU A 690 -20.38 31.04 -9.12
N ARG A 691 -20.70 29.77 -8.90
CA ARG A 691 -21.24 28.83 -9.90
C ARG A 691 -22.77 28.78 -9.90
N GLY A 692 -23.42 29.70 -9.19
CA GLY A 692 -24.87 29.86 -9.15
C GLY A 692 -25.61 28.84 -8.28
N TYR A 693 -24.90 28.14 -7.39
CA TYR A 693 -25.51 27.21 -6.44
C TYR A 693 -25.90 27.90 -5.12
N ARG A 694 -26.95 27.38 -4.48
CA ARG A 694 -27.43 27.83 -3.18
C ARG A 694 -27.18 26.73 -2.14
N PRO A 695 -26.19 26.90 -1.24
CA PRO A 695 -25.93 25.93 -0.18
C PRO A 695 -26.98 26.04 0.94
N HIS A 696 -27.61 24.91 1.28
CA HIS A 696 -28.54 24.74 2.40
C HIS A 696 -27.88 23.87 3.46
N VAL A 697 -27.38 24.49 4.53
CA VAL A 697 -26.65 23.78 5.58
C VAL A 697 -27.59 23.27 6.67
N VAL A 698 -27.57 21.95 6.90
CA VAL A 698 -28.39 21.25 7.91
C VAL A 698 -27.46 20.55 8.89
N ALA A 699 -27.55 20.85 10.18
CA ALA A 699 -26.71 20.21 11.19
C ALA A 699 -27.03 18.71 11.29
N LEU A 700 -26.03 17.86 11.08
CA LEU A 700 -26.14 16.39 11.07
C LEU A 700 -25.09 15.72 11.98
N ASP A 701 -24.62 16.42 13.01
CA ASP A 701 -23.48 16.02 13.86
C ASP A 701 -23.57 14.58 14.39
N SER A 702 -24.77 14.10 14.75
CA SER A 702 -24.96 12.71 15.18
C SER A 702 -24.68 11.69 14.07
N PHE A 703 -25.06 11.99 12.83
CA PHE A 703 -24.80 11.12 11.68
C PHE A 703 -23.35 11.22 11.21
N ASN A 704 -22.74 12.41 11.30
CA ASN A 704 -21.33 12.60 10.98
C ASN A 704 -20.42 11.70 11.84
N ARG A 705 -20.82 11.39 13.08
CA ARG A 705 -20.12 10.43 13.97
C ARG A 705 -20.22 8.97 13.52
N ALA A 706 -21.14 8.65 12.63
CA ALA A 706 -21.18 7.36 11.96
C ALA A 706 -20.51 7.39 10.56
N GLY A 707 -20.01 8.57 10.15
CA GLY A 707 -19.33 8.76 8.86
C GLY A 707 -20.25 9.10 7.69
N GLY A 708 -21.53 9.39 7.95
CA GLY A 708 -22.51 9.75 6.91
C GLY A 708 -23.14 11.13 7.13
N ALA A 709 -23.61 11.77 6.05
CA ALA A 709 -24.36 13.03 6.11
C ALA A 709 -25.52 13.04 5.10
N ALA A 710 -25.76 14.16 4.41
CA ALA A 710 -27.00 14.38 3.66
C ALA A 710 -27.21 13.36 2.53
N TYR A 711 -26.15 12.98 1.80
CA TYR A 711 -26.26 11.99 0.73
C TYR A 711 -26.49 10.60 1.30
N CYS A 712 -25.70 10.14 2.29
CA CYS A 712 -25.87 8.80 2.85
C CYS A 712 -27.30 8.56 3.38
N LEU A 713 -27.93 9.59 3.96
CA LEU A 713 -29.29 9.54 4.50
C LEU A 713 -30.40 9.56 3.42
N THR A 714 -30.05 9.71 2.15
CA THR A 714 -30.99 10.03 1.07
C THR A 714 -30.71 9.21 -0.19
N LEU A 715 -31.63 8.31 -0.55
CA LEU A 715 -31.60 7.66 -1.86
C LEU A 715 -32.51 8.38 -2.87
N ARG A 716 -32.00 8.68 -4.08
CA ARG A 716 -32.83 9.17 -5.19
C ARG A 716 -33.49 8.02 -5.94
N LEU A 717 -34.79 8.14 -6.19
CA LEU A 717 -35.61 7.14 -6.89
C LEU A 717 -35.95 7.52 -8.35
N ASP A 718 -35.63 8.74 -8.76
CA ASP A 718 -36.08 9.35 -10.03
C ASP A 718 -34.94 9.70 -11.01
N VAL A 719 -33.76 9.11 -10.82
CA VAL A 719 -32.62 9.34 -11.71
C VAL A 719 -32.86 8.66 -13.07
N GLN A 720 -32.55 9.35 -14.18
CA GLN A 720 -32.79 8.88 -15.55
C GLN A 720 -31.58 9.13 -16.50
N THR A 721 -31.46 8.32 -17.55
CA THR A 721 -30.31 8.33 -18.48
C THR A 721 -30.51 9.06 -19.84
N ARG A 722 -31.69 9.62 -20.17
CA ARG A 722 -31.98 10.21 -21.52
C ARG A 722 -32.58 11.64 -21.49
N PRO A 723 -32.49 12.44 -22.60
CA PRO A 723 -31.93 12.18 -23.95
C PRO A 723 -30.98 13.25 -24.55
N GLY A 724 -30.04 12.87 -25.45
CA GLY A 724 -29.65 13.78 -26.55
C GLY A 724 -28.20 13.93 -27.06
N SER A 725 -27.28 12.96 -27.00
CA SER A 725 -26.23 12.78 -28.03
C SER A 725 -25.36 11.58 -27.69
N ARG A 726 -25.53 10.47 -28.40
CA ARG A 726 -24.53 9.38 -28.40
C ARG A 726 -23.28 9.90 -29.11
N ARG A 727 -22.30 10.41 -28.36
CA ARG A 727 -20.91 10.40 -28.83
C ARG A 727 -20.35 9.04 -28.45
N SER A 728 -20.02 8.25 -29.46
CA SER A 728 -19.24 7.03 -29.30
C SER A 728 -17.84 7.41 -28.81
N ILE A 729 -17.54 7.09 -27.55
CA ILE A 729 -16.18 7.03 -27.03
C ILE A 729 -15.71 5.59 -27.29
N PRO A 730 -14.54 5.36 -27.90
CA PRO A 730 -14.10 4.01 -28.25
C PRO A 730 -13.39 3.36 -27.05
N PHE A 731 -14.08 2.52 -26.28
CA PHE A 731 -13.61 1.51 -25.29
C PHE A 731 -14.91 0.90 -24.71
N VAL A 732 -15.17 -0.40 -24.50
CA VAL A 732 -14.42 -1.65 -24.39
C VAL A 732 -15.34 -2.75 -24.97
N GLU A 733 -15.00 -3.37 -26.10
CA GLU A 733 -15.71 -4.58 -26.58
C GLU A 733 -14.95 -5.87 -26.21
N ASP A 734 -13.64 -5.80 -25.97
CA ASP A 734 -12.80 -6.98 -25.80
C ASP A 734 -12.82 -7.60 -24.38
N ASP A 735 -12.98 -6.82 -23.30
CA ASP A 735 -13.07 -7.39 -21.93
C ASP A 735 -14.46 -7.94 -21.58
N PHE A 736 -15.50 -7.58 -22.35
CA PHE A 736 -16.89 -7.96 -22.05
C PHE A 736 -17.23 -9.40 -22.46
N ALA A 737 -16.42 -10.01 -23.34
CA ALA A 737 -16.62 -11.38 -23.80
C ALA A 737 -16.16 -12.43 -22.76
N GLU A 738 -15.16 -12.10 -21.92
CA GLU A 738 -14.66 -13.02 -20.90
C GLU A 738 -15.61 -13.12 -19.69
N PHE A 739 -16.35 -12.06 -19.34
CA PHE A 739 -17.30 -12.09 -18.22
C PHE A 739 -18.53 -12.99 -18.49
N ARG A 740 -19.05 -13.03 -19.73
CA ARG A 740 -20.14 -13.96 -20.11
C ARG A 740 -19.76 -15.43 -20.12
N ALA A 741 -18.46 -15.74 -20.14
CA ALA A 741 -17.98 -17.12 -20.13
C ALA A 741 -17.79 -17.68 -18.71
N ALA A 742 -17.88 -16.82 -17.68
CA ALA A 742 -17.60 -17.14 -16.28
C ALA A 742 -18.81 -17.02 -15.32
N ALA A 743 -19.96 -16.55 -15.81
CA ALA A 743 -21.26 -16.63 -15.14
C ALA A 743 -22.12 -17.73 -15.78
#